data_AF-A0A6Q2Y3V6-F1
#
_entry.id   AF-A0A6Q2Y3V6-F1
#
_cell.length_a   1.000
_cell.length_b   1.000
_cell.length_c   1.000
_cell.angle_alpha   90.00
_cell.angle_beta   90.00
_cell.angle_gamma   90.00
#
_symmetry.space_group_name_H-M   'P 1'
#
loop_
_entity.id
_entity.type
_entity.pdbx_description
1 polymer ?
#
loop_
_entity_poly.entity_id
_entity_poly.type
_entity_poly.pdbx_seq_one_letter_code
_entity_poly.pdbx_strand_id
1 'polypeptide(L)'
;MGVQEPGSSEFYVDRNVLNEISLDEVARKRTFSIKPPLKERVKDSLRCSVPKLKRSVLGFLPVLSWLPRYSLRDNALGDLTSGISVGIMHLPMGLAYSLLAGTPPVYGLYTSFYPVLVYIIFGTSKHISMGTFAVTSLMVGTVTQTLAPNSNYMTLNGTNGTAVLDSTALYNDRVQIASSLTVLCGIFQFAMGLLQVGFIATYLSDPLVRGYTTGAGIQVVLSQLSSTFGISTSLYTGPLSQVYVNVCRHLPMTNIGAVVITLVSLVVLITVKELNTCYAKKLPAPIPIELIVVIGTIISYYANLNGLYKVAVVGQIPRGLLAPRNPDISLWGSVAGSAFALAIVGYAISISLGKTFGLKHGYKVDSNQELIALGACNLVGGFFQCHFVTPALSRSLLQETTGGKTQMVGLVSSVFMLIIILEIGTLFQQLPKAVLACIVYVNLKGIFVQFWDIPALWKSNKVDLMVWLVTLVCTILLNLDMGLAVAVAFSIITVIVRSQLPNYYILGRVPGTEIYLDIDAYEEVKEIPGVIIFRSSTTMYYTNAELYLDALQKKSGIDTGKLITQKKKREAEEKRQAKTEENKAKKEAKKLVNWAFEKSSEAGFPGDDLKTQKSSTNGDGEMGSSHNKHTLILDLSTASFVDTVTLKTLRNIFKDFKEIGIATYLTGCQGEFCVVEQLSIAGFFCESIPKSCLFATVHDAVLHSLRVHGDKDIILYDYVSCHSSMLPFVVLQSTPNQLI
;
A
#
# COMPACT_ATOMS: atom_id res chain seq x y z
N MET A 1 21.27 -31.37 -37.13
CA MET A 1 22.06 -31.02 -35.94
C MET A 1 21.08 -30.88 -34.80
N GLY A 2 20.90 -31.96 -34.02
CA GLY A 2 20.00 -31.98 -32.87
C GLY A 2 20.62 -31.22 -31.71
N VAL A 3 19.85 -30.30 -31.11
CA VAL A 3 20.23 -29.59 -29.91
C VAL A 3 20.11 -30.59 -28.75
N GLN A 4 21.25 -30.94 -28.15
CA GLN A 4 21.35 -31.79 -26.98
C GLN A 4 20.81 -31.00 -25.78
N GLU A 5 19.70 -31.46 -25.18
CA GLU A 5 19.18 -30.86 -23.95
C GLU A 5 20.24 -30.94 -22.83
N PRO A 6 20.42 -29.87 -22.04
CA PRO A 6 21.40 -29.87 -20.96
C PRO A 6 20.99 -30.91 -19.90
N GLY A 7 21.95 -31.72 -19.46
CA GLY A 7 21.74 -32.91 -18.64
C GLY A 7 20.85 -32.68 -17.42
N SER A 8 19.84 -33.55 -17.27
CA SER A 8 19.00 -33.63 -16.09
C SER A 8 19.86 -33.94 -14.86
N SER A 9 19.84 -33.05 -13.87
CA SER A 9 20.44 -33.34 -12.56
C SER A 9 19.46 -34.20 -11.76
N GLU A 10 19.89 -35.40 -11.36
CA GLU A 10 19.09 -36.28 -10.50
C GLU A 10 19.08 -35.77 -9.05
N PHE A 11 17.93 -35.86 -8.37
CA PHE A 11 17.73 -35.41 -6.99
C PHE A 11 17.57 -36.62 -6.07
N TYR A 12 18.57 -36.87 -5.22
CA TYR A 12 18.57 -37.97 -4.26
C TYR A 12 18.83 -37.45 -2.85
N VAL A 13 17.93 -37.73 -1.92
CA VAL A 13 18.03 -37.35 -0.50
C VAL A 13 17.63 -38.54 0.36
N ASP A 14 18.59 -39.09 1.10
CA ASP A 14 18.35 -40.11 2.12
C ASP A 14 18.65 -39.54 3.51
N ARG A 15 17.63 -39.46 4.36
CA ARG A 15 17.73 -38.96 5.73
C ARG A 15 16.60 -39.48 6.60
N ASN A 16 16.79 -39.39 7.90
CA ASN A 16 15.72 -39.65 8.86
C ASN A 16 14.63 -38.57 8.80
N VAL A 17 13.40 -38.98 9.15
CA VAL A 17 12.25 -38.09 9.32
C VAL A 17 12.47 -37.26 10.59
N LEU A 18 12.39 -35.94 10.47
CA LEU A 18 12.64 -35.01 11.57
C LEU A 18 11.37 -34.22 11.92
N ASN A 19 10.99 -34.24 13.19
CA ASN A 19 10.06 -33.25 13.76
C ASN A 19 10.82 -32.00 14.23
N GLU A 20 10.11 -30.92 14.56
CA GLU A 20 10.74 -29.65 14.95
C GLU A 20 11.72 -29.78 16.12
N ILE A 21 11.43 -30.65 17.09
CA ILE A 21 12.30 -30.88 18.26
C ILE A 21 13.62 -31.52 17.82
N SER A 22 13.54 -32.60 17.04
CA SER A 22 14.73 -33.26 16.50
C SER A 22 15.50 -32.37 15.52
N LEU A 23 14.81 -31.48 14.80
CA LEU A 23 15.44 -30.51 13.92
C LEU A 23 16.21 -29.45 14.72
N ASP A 24 15.62 -28.92 15.80
CA ASP A 24 16.27 -27.97 16.72
C ASP A 24 17.57 -28.56 17.31
N GLU A 25 17.57 -29.87 17.61
CA GLU A 25 18.74 -30.61 18.13
C GLU A 25 19.82 -30.80 17.05
N VAL A 26 19.43 -31.31 15.87
CA VAL A 26 20.36 -31.56 14.75
C VAL A 26 20.98 -30.27 14.24
N ALA A 27 20.18 -29.20 14.13
CA ALA A 27 20.62 -27.89 13.65
C ALA A 27 21.31 -27.03 14.74
N ARG A 28 21.31 -27.47 16.01
CA ARG A 28 21.84 -26.74 17.16
C ARG A 28 21.28 -25.32 17.26
N LYS A 29 19.96 -25.21 17.48
CA LYS A 29 19.26 -23.92 17.59
C LYS A 29 19.99 -22.99 18.58
N ARG A 30 20.40 -21.81 18.10
CA ARG A 30 20.98 -20.78 18.98
C ARG A 30 19.87 -20.18 19.83
N THR A 31 20.03 -20.19 21.15
CA THR A 31 19.21 -19.43 22.09
C THR A 31 19.53 -17.94 21.96
N PHE A 32 19.05 -17.29 20.88
CA PHE A 32 19.20 -15.85 20.75
C PHE A 32 18.26 -15.16 21.73
N SER A 33 18.87 -14.31 22.56
CA SER A 33 18.23 -13.48 23.58
C SER A 33 16.95 -12.83 23.07
N ILE A 34 15.87 -13.02 23.85
CA ILE A 34 14.68 -12.16 23.87
C ILE A 34 15.15 -10.73 23.65
N LYS A 35 14.58 -10.05 22.64
CA LYS A 35 14.86 -8.63 22.38
C LYS A 35 14.87 -7.91 23.74
N PRO A 36 15.95 -7.19 24.09
CA PRO A 36 16.05 -6.58 25.41
C PRO A 36 14.78 -5.76 25.68
N PRO A 37 14.27 -5.79 26.93
CA PRO A 37 13.03 -5.13 27.29
C PRO A 37 13.02 -3.69 26.79
N LEU A 38 11.84 -3.16 26.48
CA LEU A 38 11.66 -1.85 25.83
C LEU A 38 12.48 -0.73 26.53
N LYS A 39 12.65 -0.85 27.85
CA LYS A 39 13.49 0.00 28.71
C LYS A 39 14.99 -0.03 28.36
N GLU A 40 15.56 -1.20 28.08
CA GLU A 40 16.95 -1.35 27.65
C GLU A 40 17.14 -0.90 26.20
N ARG A 41 16.17 -1.15 25.31
CA ARG A 41 16.18 -0.58 23.95
C ARG A 41 16.14 0.94 23.96
N VAL A 42 15.34 1.54 24.84
CA VAL A 42 15.31 2.99 25.03
C VAL A 42 16.64 3.48 25.61
N LYS A 43 17.22 2.78 26.60
CA LYS A 43 18.52 3.11 27.19
C LYS A 43 19.68 3.03 26.17
N ASP A 44 19.67 2.04 25.28
CA ASP A 44 20.67 1.87 24.21
C ASP A 44 20.42 2.78 23.00
N SER A 45 19.17 3.18 22.77
CA SER A 45 18.80 4.25 21.83
C SER A 45 19.29 5.62 22.32
N LEU A 46 19.21 5.87 23.64
CA LEU A 46 19.69 7.08 24.30
C LEU A 46 21.22 7.10 24.52
N ARG A 47 21.93 5.99 24.31
CA ARG A 47 23.40 5.96 24.26
C ARG A 47 23.88 6.59 22.95
N CYS A 48 24.05 7.90 22.98
CA CYS A 48 24.68 8.69 21.92
C CYS A 48 26.18 8.38 21.82
N SER A 49 26.54 7.39 21.00
CA SER A 49 27.93 7.27 20.54
C SER A 49 28.18 8.29 19.43
N VAL A 50 29.39 8.87 19.38
CA VAL A 50 29.81 9.83 18.33
C VAL A 50 29.49 9.32 16.91
N PRO A 51 29.69 8.03 16.56
CA PRO A 51 29.30 7.50 15.24
C PRO A 51 27.79 7.52 14.98
N LYS A 52 26.96 7.24 16.00
CA LYS A 52 25.49 7.31 15.88
C LYS A 52 25.03 8.75 15.69
N LEU A 53 25.60 9.70 16.43
CA LEU A 53 25.29 11.13 16.27
C LEU A 53 25.67 11.60 14.86
N LYS A 54 26.87 11.27 14.37
CA LYS A 54 27.30 11.59 13.00
C LYS A 54 26.33 11.03 11.95
N ARG A 55 25.91 9.77 12.10
CA ARG A 55 24.93 9.14 11.18
C ARG A 55 23.55 9.80 11.26
N SER A 56 23.10 10.18 12.45
CA SER A 56 21.83 10.86 12.64
C SER A 56 21.83 12.27 12.04
N VAL A 57 22.89 13.04 12.24
CA VAL A 57 23.06 14.38 11.66
C VAL A 57 23.15 14.29 10.12
N LEU A 58 23.92 13.35 9.57
CA LEU A 58 24.02 13.15 8.12
C LEU A 58 22.72 12.62 7.49
N GLY A 59 21.91 11.88 8.27
CA GLY A 59 20.58 11.46 7.85
C GLY A 59 19.59 12.61 7.83
N PHE A 60 19.60 13.46 8.86
CA PHE A 60 18.71 14.60 9.00
C PHE A 60 19.05 15.77 8.08
N LEU A 61 20.35 15.97 7.78
CA LEU A 61 20.86 16.99 6.85
C LEU A 61 21.63 16.32 5.69
N PRO A 62 20.93 15.79 4.67
CA PRO A 62 21.56 15.15 3.51
C PRO A 62 22.54 16.05 2.76
N VAL A 63 22.38 17.38 2.80
CA VAL A 63 23.31 18.34 2.19
C VAL A 63 24.77 18.14 2.61
N LEU A 64 25.00 17.80 3.89
CA LEU A 64 26.34 17.56 4.42
C LEU A 64 26.98 16.29 3.85
N SER A 65 26.18 15.38 3.27
CA SER A 65 26.66 14.14 2.68
C SER A 65 27.02 14.28 1.20
N TRP A 66 26.23 15.04 0.44
CA TRP A 66 26.39 15.14 -1.02
C TRP A 66 27.20 16.36 -1.45
N LEU A 67 27.11 17.50 -0.76
CA LEU A 67 27.80 18.74 -1.13
C LEU A 67 29.34 18.57 -1.15
N PRO A 68 29.98 17.89 -0.18
CA PRO A 68 31.42 17.65 -0.22
C PRO A 68 31.87 16.68 -1.33
N ARG A 69 30.94 15.90 -1.90
CA ARG A 69 31.21 14.93 -2.98
C ARG A 69 30.87 15.50 -4.36
N TYR A 70 30.56 16.79 -4.44
CA TYR A 70 30.14 17.43 -5.68
C TYR A 70 31.34 17.65 -6.62
N SER A 71 31.32 17.01 -7.80
CA SER A 71 32.32 17.28 -8.83
C SER A 71 31.94 18.50 -9.67
N LEU A 72 32.64 19.61 -9.46
CA LEU A 72 32.45 20.86 -10.21
C LEU A 72 32.67 20.66 -11.72
N ARG A 73 33.64 19.82 -12.11
CA ARG A 73 34.01 19.63 -13.52
C ARG A 73 32.92 18.92 -14.33
N ASP A 74 32.23 17.94 -13.75
CA ASP A 74 31.33 17.06 -14.51
C ASP A 74 29.85 17.47 -14.40
N ASN A 75 29.47 18.16 -13.33
CA ASN A 75 28.07 18.44 -13.01
C ASN A 75 27.72 19.94 -13.06
N ALA A 76 28.68 20.86 -12.92
CA ALA A 76 28.35 22.28 -12.80
C ALA A 76 27.66 22.85 -14.04
N LEU A 77 28.12 22.49 -15.25
CA LEU A 77 27.49 22.98 -16.49
C LEU A 77 26.05 22.46 -16.64
N GLY A 78 25.83 21.16 -16.40
CA GLY A 78 24.50 20.55 -16.48
C GLY A 78 23.53 21.09 -15.43
N ASP A 79 24.00 21.26 -14.19
CA ASP A 79 23.18 21.82 -13.11
C ASP A 79 22.89 23.31 -13.32
N LEU A 80 23.81 24.07 -13.91
CA LEU A 80 23.61 25.48 -14.26
C LEU A 80 22.58 25.65 -15.38
N THR A 81 22.73 24.93 -16.50
CA THR A 81 21.76 25.00 -17.61
C THR A 81 20.39 24.54 -17.17
N SER A 82 20.34 23.43 -16.42
CA SER A 82 19.11 22.90 -15.85
C SER A 82 18.46 23.88 -14.87
N GLY A 83 19.24 24.51 -13.99
CA GLY A 83 18.72 25.47 -13.01
C GLY A 83 18.12 26.71 -13.65
N ILE A 84 18.74 27.24 -14.71
CA ILE A 84 18.19 28.36 -15.48
C ILE A 84 16.89 27.93 -16.18
N SER A 85 16.86 26.77 -16.84
CA SER A 85 15.65 26.26 -17.50
C SER A 85 14.49 26.04 -16.51
N VAL A 86 14.77 25.46 -15.34
CA VAL A 86 13.80 25.26 -14.27
C VAL A 86 13.31 26.60 -13.71
N GLY A 87 14.21 27.57 -13.52
CA GLY A 87 13.86 28.94 -13.09
C GLY A 87 12.94 29.65 -14.08
N ILE A 88 13.18 29.52 -15.38
CA ILE A 88 12.28 30.04 -16.44
C ILE A 88 10.89 29.39 -16.34
N MET A 89 10.83 28.09 -16.06
CA MET A 89 9.56 27.37 -15.90
C MET A 89 8.79 27.77 -14.63
N HIS A 90 9.51 28.09 -13.54
CA HIS A 90 8.93 28.53 -12.27
C HIS A 90 8.15 29.84 -12.39
N LEU A 91 8.59 30.76 -13.23
CA LEU A 91 7.98 32.08 -13.37
C LEU A 91 6.49 32.01 -13.74
N PRO A 92 6.08 31.49 -14.91
CA PRO A 92 4.66 31.48 -15.26
C PRO A 92 3.86 30.45 -14.46
N MET A 93 4.45 29.31 -14.10
CA MET A 93 3.76 28.34 -13.23
C MET A 93 3.47 28.93 -11.84
N GLY A 94 4.44 29.66 -11.27
CA GLY A 94 4.29 30.38 -10.01
C GLY A 94 3.10 31.32 -10.08
N LEU A 95 3.10 32.25 -11.06
CA LEU A 95 2.03 33.22 -11.26
C LEU A 95 0.66 32.54 -11.46
N ALA A 96 0.58 31.55 -12.35
CA ALA A 96 -0.67 30.86 -12.66
C ALA A 96 -1.23 30.08 -11.46
N TYR A 97 -0.37 29.39 -10.71
CA TYR A 97 -0.80 28.54 -9.60
C TYR A 97 -1.09 29.34 -8.33
N SER A 98 -0.48 30.50 -8.11
CA SER A 98 -0.93 31.41 -7.04
C SER A 98 -2.34 31.97 -7.29
N LEU A 99 -2.70 32.22 -8.55
CA LEU A 99 -4.05 32.62 -8.94
C LEU A 99 -5.06 31.49 -8.69
N LEU A 100 -4.68 30.22 -8.96
CA LEU A 100 -5.48 29.05 -8.57
C LEU A 100 -5.67 28.93 -7.06
N ALA A 101 -4.63 29.25 -6.29
CA ALA A 101 -4.68 29.29 -4.84
C ALA A 101 -5.50 30.47 -4.26
N GLY A 102 -6.04 31.35 -5.12
CA GLY A 102 -6.80 32.52 -4.71
C GLY A 102 -5.94 33.66 -4.13
N THR A 103 -4.63 33.56 -4.24
CA THR A 103 -3.65 34.53 -3.71
C THR A 103 -3.09 35.44 -4.81
N PRO A 104 -2.54 36.61 -4.46
CA PRO A 104 -1.86 37.47 -5.44
C PRO A 104 -0.70 36.74 -6.15
N PRO A 105 -0.46 37.06 -7.44
CA PRO A 105 0.55 36.39 -8.28
C PRO A 105 1.97 36.31 -7.68
N VAL A 106 2.36 37.35 -6.93
CA VAL A 106 3.70 37.45 -6.33
C VAL A 106 4.00 36.31 -5.35
N TYR A 107 2.99 35.80 -4.63
CA TYR A 107 3.17 34.72 -3.67
C TYR A 107 3.53 33.38 -4.34
N GLY A 108 3.20 33.21 -5.62
CA GLY A 108 3.66 32.07 -6.41
C GLY A 108 5.16 32.13 -6.74
N LEU A 109 5.71 33.34 -6.88
CA LEU A 109 7.15 33.55 -7.04
C LEU A 109 7.89 33.28 -5.73
N TYR A 110 7.37 33.75 -4.59
CA TYR A 110 7.93 33.43 -3.27
C TYR A 110 7.91 31.94 -2.97
N THR A 111 6.80 31.26 -3.30
CA THR A 111 6.66 29.80 -3.14
C THR A 111 7.63 29.01 -4.04
N SER A 112 8.08 29.61 -5.15
CA SER A 112 9.09 29.05 -6.03
C SER A 112 10.53 29.38 -5.61
N PHE A 113 10.71 30.23 -4.60
CA PHE A 113 12.02 30.68 -4.11
C PHE A 113 12.38 30.06 -2.76
N TYR A 114 11.64 30.40 -1.70
CA TYR A 114 12.00 30.03 -0.32
C TYR A 114 11.97 28.52 -0.06
N PRO A 115 10.89 27.78 -0.39
CA PRO A 115 10.84 26.36 -0.10
C PRO A 115 11.87 25.54 -0.90
N VAL A 116 12.25 26.01 -2.09
CA VAL A 116 13.27 25.37 -2.91
C VAL A 116 14.64 25.43 -2.22
N LEU A 117 14.98 26.56 -1.60
CA LEU A 117 16.20 26.68 -0.79
C LEU A 117 16.22 25.70 0.40
N VAL A 118 15.07 25.53 1.05
CA VAL A 118 14.93 24.59 2.17
C VAL A 118 15.10 23.15 1.69
N TYR A 119 14.56 22.80 0.52
CA TYR A 119 14.67 21.45 -0.02
C TYR A 119 16.12 21.03 -0.31
N ILE A 120 16.99 21.96 -0.72
CA ILE A 120 18.42 21.69 -0.95
C ILE A 120 19.11 21.18 0.33
N ILE A 121 18.64 21.63 1.50
CA ILE A 121 19.24 21.29 2.80
C ILE A 121 18.77 19.90 3.26
N PHE A 122 17.46 19.65 3.16
CA PHE A 122 16.82 18.47 3.77
C PHE A 122 16.49 17.34 2.79
N GLY A 123 16.38 17.63 1.50
CA GLY A 123 15.92 16.68 0.48
C GLY A 123 16.92 15.56 0.21
N THR A 124 16.41 14.38 -0.13
CA THR A 124 17.23 13.21 -0.53
C THR A 124 17.21 12.96 -2.03
N SER A 125 16.14 13.36 -2.72
CA SER A 125 16.04 13.18 -4.16
C SER A 125 16.80 14.26 -4.93
N LYS A 126 17.56 13.84 -5.96
CA LYS A 126 18.43 14.72 -6.75
C LYS A 126 17.72 15.41 -7.92
N HIS A 127 16.68 14.79 -8.46
CA HIS A 127 16.04 15.21 -9.72
C HIS A 127 14.66 15.84 -9.54
N ILE A 128 14.07 15.80 -8.33
CA ILE A 128 12.77 16.42 -8.13
C ILE A 128 12.92 17.93 -7.97
N SER A 129 12.05 18.68 -8.66
CA SER A 129 11.98 20.14 -8.57
C SER A 129 10.80 20.55 -7.70
N MET A 130 11.09 21.04 -6.49
CA MET A 130 10.11 21.59 -5.55
C MET A 130 9.55 22.91 -6.03
N GLY A 131 8.27 23.20 -5.80
CA GLY A 131 7.67 24.50 -6.15
C GLY A 131 6.14 24.48 -6.15
N THR A 132 5.53 25.35 -6.94
CA THR A 132 4.07 25.38 -7.09
C THR A 132 3.57 24.21 -7.94
N PHE A 133 2.39 23.68 -7.62
CA PHE A 133 1.76 22.59 -8.37
C PHE A 133 0.25 22.80 -8.45
N ALA A 134 -0.32 22.51 -9.62
CA ALA A 134 -1.70 22.83 -9.94
C ALA A 134 -2.72 22.24 -8.95
N VAL A 135 -2.57 20.96 -8.61
CA VAL A 135 -3.51 20.25 -7.72
C VAL A 135 -3.50 20.83 -6.33
N THR A 136 -2.31 21.02 -5.74
CA THR A 136 -2.21 21.53 -4.37
C THR A 136 -2.58 23.00 -4.28
N SER A 137 -2.25 23.80 -5.29
CA SER A 137 -2.73 25.18 -5.38
C SER A 137 -4.25 25.26 -5.46
N LEU A 138 -4.90 24.36 -6.20
CA LEU A 138 -6.36 24.29 -6.21
C LEU A 138 -6.93 23.91 -4.83
N MET A 139 -6.33 22.94 -4.12
CA MET A 139 -6.75 22.59 -2.75
C MET A 139 -6.61 23.77 -1.76
N VAL A 140 -5.54 24.57 -1.88
CA VAL A 140 -5.41 25.81 -1.10
C VAL A 140 -6.47 26.83 -1.52
N GLY A 141 -6.73 26.95 -2.82
CA GLY A 141 -7.75 27.82 -3.39
C GLY A 141 -9.16 27.52 -2.90
N THR A 142 -9.53 26.24 -2.78
CA THR A 142 -10.85 25.85 -2.27
C THR A 142 -11.04 26.26 -0.80
N VAL A 143 -10.00 26.13 0.02
CA VAL A 143 -10.04 26.54 1.44
C VAL A 143 -10.12 28.06 1.57
N THR A 144 -9.27 28.80 0.83
CA THR A 144 -9.27 30.27 0.89
C THR A 144 -10.58 30.87 0.38
N GLN A 145 -11.22 30.28 -0.62
CA GLN A 145 -12.52 30.74 -1.13
C GLN A 145 -13.68 30.41 -0.18
N THR A 146 -13.60 29.28 0.51
CA THR A 146 -14.62 28.87 1.50
C THR A 146 -14.58 29.76 2.74
N LEU A 147 -13.37 30.09 3.24
CA LEU A 147 -13.20 30.91 4.45
C LEU A 147 -13.23 32.42 4.18
N ALA A 148 -12.77 32.86 3.01
CA ALA A 148 -12.82 34.26 2.56
C ALA A 148 -13.54 34.39 1.19
N PRO A 149 -14.87 34.24 1.17
CA PRO A 149 -15.66 34.40 -0.04
C PRO A 149 -15.73 35.87 -0.47
N ASN A 150 -15.84 36.11 -1.78
CA ASN A 150 -15.88 37.47 -2.34
C ASN A 150 -17.04 38.32 -1.76
N SER A 151 -18.14 37.70 -1.35
CA SER A 151 -19.31 38.36 -0.77
C SER A 151 -19.01 39.15 0.49
N ASN A 152 -18.08 38.68 1.32
CA ASN A 152 -17.79 39.28 2.63
C ASN A 152 -17.02 40.60 2.51
N TYR A 153 -16.44 40.89 1.34
CA TYR A 153 -15.61 42.07 1.08
C TYR A 153 -16.24 43.01 0.04
N MET A 154 -17.54 42.87 -0.21
CA MET A 154 -18.31 43.81 -1.02
C MET A 154 -18.72 45.00 -0.15
N THR A 155 -18.14 46.16 -0.42
CA THR A 155 -18.51 47.42 0.22
C THR A 155 -19.46 48.19 -0.68
N LEU A 156 -20.55 48.72 -0.14
CA LEU A 156 -21.47 49.57 -0.89
C LEU A 156 -20.90 50.98 -0.94
N ASN A 157 -20.63 51.48 -2.15
CA ASN A 157 -20.19 52.86 -2.30
C ASN A 157 -21.39 53.79 -2.09
N GLY A 158 -21.37 54.56 -1.00
CA GLY A 158 -22.49 55.42 -0.55
C GLY A 158 -22.89 56.54 -1.52
N THR A 159 -22.07 56.83 -2.54
CA THR A 159 -22.36 57.86 -3.56
C THR A 159 -23.10 57.34 -4.80
N ASN A 160 -22.93 56.07 -5.18
CA ASN A 160 -23.48 55.51 -6.43
C ASN A 160 -24.26 54.19 -6.25
N GLY A 161 -24.39 53.67 -5.02
CA GLY A 161 -25.08 52.40 -4.74
C GLY A 161 -24.41 51.17 -5.35
N THR A 162 -23.23 51.31 -5.95
CA THR A 162 -22.47 50.23 -6.57
C THR A 162 -21.68 49.48 -5.51
N ALA A 163 -21.77 48.14 -5.55
CA ALA A 163 -20.94 47.27 -4.72
C ALA A 163 -19.51 47.26 -5.30
N VAL A 164 -18.55 47.76 -4.53
CA VAL A 164 -17.13 47.75 -4.86
C VAL A 164 -16.44 46.69 -4.01
N LEU A 165 -15.69 45.80 -4.65
CA LEU A 165 -14.91 44.76 -3.98
C LEU A 165 -13.62 45.38 -3.40
N ASP A 166 -13.45 45.33 -2.09
CA ASP A 166 -12.15 45.62 -1.46
C ASP A 166 -11.19 44.46 -1.74
N SER A 167 -10.50 44.58 -2.87
CA SER A 167 -9.54 43.57 -3.33
C SER A 167 -8.34 43.49 -2.38
N THR A 168 -7.96 44.58 -1.71
CA THR A 168 -6.78 44.59 -0.85
C THR A 168 -7.01 43.84 0.46
N ALA A 169 -8.14 44.07 1.13
CA ALA A 169 -8.50 43.30 2.32
C ALA A 169 -8.70 41.82 2.00
N LEU A 170 -9.42 41.51 0.91
CA LEU A 170 -9.67 40.14 0.47
C LEU A 170 -8.36 39.35 0.25
N TYR A 171 -7.42 39.92 -0.50
CA TYR A 171 -6.16 39.22 -0.80
C TYR A 171 -5.27 39.06 0.43
N ASN A 172 -5.28 40.02 1.35
CA ASN A 172 -4.53 39.91 2.60
C ASN A 172 -5.04 38.75 3.47
N ASP A 173 -6.37 38.61 3.61
CA ASP A 173 -6.96 37.49 4.36
C ASP A 173 -6.72 36.15 3.68
N ARG A 174 -6.84 36.07 2.34
CA ARG A 174 -6.53 34.84 1.61
C ARG A 174 -5.08 34.39 1.77
N VAL A 175 -4.14 35.34 1.80
CA VAL A 175 -2.73 35.05 2.08
C VAL A 175 -2.54 34.57 3.52
N GLN A 176 -3.23 35.15 4.49
CA GLN A 176 -3.20 34.68 5.89
C GLN A 176 -3.76 33.26 6.03
N ILE A 177 -4.87 32.96 5.38
CA ILE A 177 -5.45 31.60 5.37
C ILE A 177 -4.50 30.62 4.70
N ALA A 178 -3.97 30.95 3.52
CA ALA A 178 -3.06 30.09 2.77
C ALA A 178 -1.76 29.81 3.53
N SER A 179 -1.16 30.83 4.15
CA SER A 179 0.06 30.68 4.96
C SER A 179 -0.21 29.86 6.22
N SER A 180 -1.32 30.11 6.93
CA SER A 180 -1.69 29.35 8.13
C SER A 180 -1.96 27.87 7.83
N LEU A 181 -2.68 27.59 6.75
CA LEU A 181 -2.89 26.24 6.22
C LEU A 181 -1.56 25.57 5.89
N THR A 182 -0.64 26.29 5.24
CA THR A 182 0.67 25.77 4.80
C THR A 182 1.58 25.46 5.98
N VAL A 183 1.64 26.34 7.00
CA VAL A 183 2.42 26.09 8.22
C VAL A 183 1.87 24.88 8.97
N LEU A 184 0.55 24.80 9.17
CA LEU A 184 -0.07 23.66 9.87
C LEU A 184 0.19 22.34 9.13
N CYS A 185 0.09 22.36 7.80
CA CYS A 185 0.43 21.22 6.95
C CYS A 185 1.91 20.81 7.08
N GLY A 186 2.82 21.79 7.10
CA GLY A 186 4.25 21.58 7.34
C GLY A 186 4.53 20.97 8.72
N ILE A 187 3.82 21.40 9.76
CA ILE A 187 3.90 20.82 11.11
C ILE A 187 3.46 19.36 11.09
N PHE A 188 2.34 19.02 10.45
CA PHE A 188 1.89 17.63 10.34
C PHE A 188 2.91 16.76 9.60
N GLN A 189 3.44 17.23 8.48
CA GLN A 189 4.45 16.49 7.72
C GLN A 189 5.75 16.32 8.52
N PHE A 190 6.25 17.39 9.13
CA PHE A 190 7.46 17.35 9.93
C PHE A 190 7.31 16.41 11.14
N ALA A 191 6.18 16.48 11.84
CA ALA A 191 5.87 15.60 12.97
C ALA A 191 5.75 14.13 12.54
N MET A 192 5.04 13.83 11.44
CA MET A 192 4.95 12.47 10.90
C MET A 192 6.33 11.93 10.47
N GLY A 193 7.18 12.79 9.92
CA GLY A 193 8.56 12.46 9.56
C GLY A 193 9.42 12.10 10.78
N LEU A 194 9.33 12.90 11.85
CA LEU A 194 10.03 12.62 13.12
C LEU A 194 9.53 11.33 13.80
N LEU A 195 8.22 11.07 13.74
CA LEU A 195 7.60 9.85 14.24
C LEU A 195 7.84 8.63 13.33
N GLN A 196 8.59 8.78 12.23
CA GLN A 196 8.89 7.74 11.25
C GLN A 196 7.64 7.09 10.62
N VAL A 197 6.59 7.88 10.47
CA VAL A 197 5.29 7.46 9.91
C VAL A 197 5.31 7.45 8.37
N GLY A 198 6.48 7.56 7.75
CA GLY A 198 6.64 7.53 6.29
C GLY A 198 6.16 6.23 5.63
N PHE A 199 5.89 5.17 6.40
CA PHE A 199 5.24 3.95 5.93
C PHE A 199 3.82 4.19 5.39
N ILE A 200 3.13 5.29 5.77
CA ILE A 200 1.80 5.65 5.25
C ILE A 200 1.79 5.71 3.72
N ALA A 201 2.89 6.15 3.09
CA ALA A 201 3.02 6.17 1.63
C ALA A 201 2.81 4.79 0.98
N THR A 202 3.04 3.70 1.71
CA THR A 202 2.85 2.33 1.21
C THR A 202 1.37 1.98 1.01
N TYR A 203 0.46 2.66 1.73
CA TYR A 203 -0.99 2.46 1.59
C TYR A 203 -1.61 3.29 0.46
N LEU A 204 -0.88 4.26 -0.08
CA LEU A 204 -1.31 5.06 -1.23
C LEU A 204 -0.82 4.37 -2.50
N SER A 205 -1.64 3.46 -3.02
CA SER A 205 -1.32 2.69 -4.22
C SER A 205 -1.13 3.60 -5.44
N ASP A 206 -0.27 3.21 -6.37
CA ASP A 206 -0.06 3.96 -7.62
C ASP A 206 -1.37 4.22 -8.40
N PRO A 207 -2.31 3.25 -8.54
CA PRO A 207 -3.61 3.48 -9.17
C PRO A 207 -4.44 4.56 -8.46
N LEU A 208 -4.42 4.59 -7.12
CA LEU A 208 -5.11 5.63 -6.34
C LEU A 208 -4.50 7.01 -6.63
N VAL A 209 -3.18 7.15 -6.52
CA VAL A 209 -2.51 8.45 -6.73
C VAL A 209 -2.75 8.96 -8.15
N ARG A 210 -2.66 8.09 -9.17
CA ARG A 210 -2.91 8.46 -10.57
C ARG A 210 -4.38 8.82 -10.83
N GLY A 211 -5.33 8.04 -10.31
CA GLY A 211 -6.76 8.35 -10.41
C GLY A 211 -7.09 9.70 -9.75
N TYR A 212 -6.49 9.97 -8.59
CA TYR A 212 -6.63 11.22 -7.86
C TYR A 212 -6.05 12.42 -8.63
N THR A 213 -4.81 12.32 -9.13
CA THR A 213 -4.19 13.41 -9.90
C THR A 213 -4.92 13.68 -11.21
N THR A 214 -5.47 12.65 -11.86
CA THR A 214 -6.31 12.81 -13.06
C THR A 214 -7.60 13.57 -12.75
N GLY A 215 -8.32 13.17 -11.69
CA GLY A 215 -9.54 13.86 -11.26
C GLY A 215 -9.29 15.31 -10.84
N ALA A 216 -8.20 15.54 -10.10
CA ALA A 216 -7.74 16.88 -9.75
C ALA A 216 -7.38 17.71 -11.00
N GLY A 217 -6.71 17.11 -11.99
CA GLY A 217 -6.38 17.74 -13.26
C GLY A 217 -7.63 18.23 -14.01
N ILE A 218 -8.72 17.45 -14.01
CA ILE A 218 -10.00 17.87 -14.59
C ILE A 218 -10.54 19.10 -13.85
N GLN A 219 -10.54 19.11 -12.52
CA GLN A 219 -10.99 20.27 -11.75
C GLN A 219 -10.11 21.51 -11.97
N VAL A 220 -8.80 21.33 -12.15
CA VAL A 220 -7.91 22.43 -12.55
C VAL A 220 -8.32 22.97 -13.93
N VAL A 221 -8.62 22.11 -14.91
CA VAL A 221 -9.08 22.59 -16.23
C VAL A 221 -10.34 23.44 -16.10
N LEU A 222 -11.31 22.97 -15.30
CA LEU A 222 -12.58 23.66 -15.07
C LEU A 222 -12.40 25.02 -14.40
N SER A 223 -11.54 25.10 -13.37
CA SER A 223 -11.24 26.38 -12.70
C SER A 223 -10.58 27.40 -13.64
N GLN A 224 -9.77 26.93 -14.60
CA GLN A 224 -9.13 27.77 -15.61
C GLN A 224 -10.08 28.27 -16.72
N LEU A 225 -11.25 27.64 -16.90
CA LEU A 225 -12.23 28.09 -17.91
C LEU A 225 -12.67 29.54 -17.70
N SER A 226 -12.72 30.00 -16.43
CA SER A 226 -13.01 31.39 -16.09
C SER A 226 -12.03 32.37 -16.76
N SER A 227 -10.73 32.04 -16.74
CA SER A 227 -9.66 32.86 -17.33
C SER A 227 -9.58 32.71 -18.85
N THR A 228 -9.92 31.53 -19.39
CA THR A 228 -10.04 31.27 -20.83
C THR A 228 -11.13 32.10 -21.49
N PHE A 229 -12.30 32.18 -20.85
CA PHE A 229 -13.46 32.91 -21.35
C PHE A 229 -13.51 34.38 -20.91
N GLY A 230 -12.63 34.79 -19.99
CA GLY A 230 -12.60 36.14 -19.43
C GLY A 230 -13.81 36.47 -18.57
N ILE A 231 -14.45 35.46 -17.97
CA ILE A 231 -15.66 35.61 -17.16
C ILE A 231 -15.32 35.62 -15.66
N SER A 232 -15.98 36.50 -14.91
CA SER A 232 -15.86 36.55 -13.45
C SER A 232 -16.90 35.62 -12.82
N THR A 233 -16.56 34.33 -12.66
CA THR A 233 -17.43 33.38 -11.98
C THR A 233 -17.08 33.27 -10.51
N SER A 234 -18.09 33.21 -9.65
CA SER A 234 -17.90 32.67 -8.29
C SER A 234 -17.64 31.16 -8.43
N LEU A 235 -16.48 30.73 -7.95
CA LEU A 235 -16.17 29.32 -7.81
C LEU A 235 -17.01 28.80 -6.64
N TYR A 236 -18.12 28.13 -6.96
CA TYR A 236 -18.91 27.44 -5.96
C TYR A 236 -18.13 26.21 -5.51
N THR A 237 -17.69 26.20 -4.26
CA THR A 237 -16.98 25.09 -3.63
C THR A 237 -17.98 24.27 -2.81
N GLY A 238 -18.27 23.04 -3.25
CA GLY A 238 -19.20 22.13 -2.56
C GLY A 238 -19.23 20.73 -3.17
N PRO A 239 -19.58 19.68 -2.40
CA PRO A 239 -19.83 18.35 -2.97
C PRO A 239 -20.95 18.45 -4.01
N LEU A 240 -20.79 17.77 -5.15
CA LEU A 240 -21.67 17.85 -6.32
C LEU A 240 -21.74 19.26 -6.95
N SER A 241 -20.72 20.10 -6.73
CA SER A 241 -20.76 21.49 -7.14
C SER A 241 -21.11 21.65 -8.62
N GLN A 242 -22.15 22.46 -8.86
CA GLN A 242 -22.65 22.85 -10.18
C GLN A 242 -21.68 23.80 -10.90
N VAL A 243 -20.36 23.66 -10.73
CA VAL A 243 -19.35 24.48 -11.42
C VAL A 243 -19.58 24.38 -12.94
N TYR A 244 -19.87 23.18 -13.44
CA TYR A 244 -20.21 22.93 -14.84
C TYR A 244 -21.39 23.77 -15.32
N VAL A 245 -22.49 23.76 -14.57
CA VAL A 245 -23.71 24.50 -14.91
C VAL A 245 -23.46 26.01 -14.84
N ASN A 246 -22.70 26.47 -13.85
CA ASN A 246 -22.43 27.88 -13.66
C ASN A 246 -21.56 28.48 -14.77
N VAL A 247 -20.53 27.76 -15.21
CA VAL A 247 -19.70 28.17 -16.35
C VAL A 247 -20.54 28.20 -17.63
N CYS A 248 -21.37 27.17 -17.88
CA CYS A 248 -22.26 27.14 -19.04
C CYS A 248 -23.26 28.31 -19.05
N ARG A 249 -23.79 28.72 -17.88
CA ARG A 249 -24.71 29.86 -17.75
C ARG A 249 -24.05 31.21 -18.10
N HIS A 250 -22.77 31.38 -17.79
CA HIS A 250 -22.04 32.63 -18.02
C HIS A 250 -21.29 32.67 -19.37
N LEU A 251 -21.38 31.60 -20.16
CA LEU A 251 -20.76 31.52 -21.48
C LEU A 251 -21.19 32.65 -22.45
N PRO A 252 -22.43 33.17 -22.43
CA PRO A 252 -22.82 34.31 -23.25
C PRO A 252 -22.12 35.63 -22.86
N MET A 253 -21.58 35.74 -21.65
CA MET A 253 -20.88 36.95 -21.15
C MET A 253 -19.37 36.90 -21.41
N THR A 254 -18.95 36.09 -22.40
CA THR A 254 -17.54 35.87 -22.73
C THR A 254 -16.86 37.12 -23.30
N ASN A 255 -15.60 37.32 -22.92
CA ASN A 255 -14.77 38.33 -23.54
C ASN A 255 -14.09 37.75 -24.78
N ILE A 256 -14.48 38.23 -25.96
CA ILE A 256 -13.96 37.76 -27.25
C ILE A 256 -12.43 37.91 -27.33
N GLY A 257 -11.89 39.02 -26.80
CA GLY A 257 -10.44 39.24 -26.76
C GLY A 257 -9.71 38.17 -25.96
N ALA A 258 -10.25 37.76 -24.81
CA ALA A 258 -9.68 36.69 -23.99
C ALA A 258 -9.72 35.33 -24.71
N VAL A 259 -10.82 35.02 -25.41
CA VAL A 259 -10.98 33.78 -26.18
C VAL A 259 -9.99 33.71 -27.34
N VAL A 260 -9.84 34.79 -28.11
CA VAL A 260 -8.87 34.85 -29.24
C VAL A 260 -7.44 34.68 -28.72
N ILE A 261 -7.07 35.40 -27.65
CA ILE A 261 -5.73 35.26 -27.03
C ILE A 261 -5.51 33.82 -26.56
N THR A 262 -6.52 33.20 -25.93
CA THR A 262 -6.43 31.81 -25.48
C THR A 262 -6.22 30.86 -26.66
N LEU A 263 -7.03 30.98 -27.71
CA LEU A 263 -6.95 30.11 -28.88
C LEU A 263 -5.58 30.21 -29.56
N VAL A 264 -5.11 31.44 -29.82
CA VAL A 264 -3.79 31.67 -30.45
C VAL A 264 -2.67 31.16 -29.56
N SER A 265 -2.69 31.49 -28.26
CA SER A 265 -1.65 31.08 -27.32
C SER A 265 -1.60 29.56 -27.16
N LEU A 266 -2.76 28.90 -27.10
CA LEU A 266 -2.85 27.45 -26.98
C LEU A 266 -2.30 26.74 -28.22
N VAL A 267 -2.69 27.19 -29.43
CA VAL A 267 -2.17 26.64 -30.69
C VAL A 267 -0.65 26.79 -30.73
N VAL A 268 -0.12 27.99 -30.47
CA VAL A 268 1.32 28.24 -30.48
C VAL A 268 2.04 27.35 -29.46
N LEU A 269 1.57 27.29 -28.20
CA LEU A 269 2.21 26.48 -27.16
C LEU A 269 2.21 24.98 -27.49
N ILE A 270 1.09 24.45 -28.01
CA ILE A 270 1.01 23.04 -28.42
C ILE A 270 1.94 22.79 -29.60
N THR A 271 1.91 23.62 -30.64
CA THR A 271 2.77 23.46 -31.82
C THR A 271 4.25 23.48 -31.44
N VAL A 272 4.69 24.45 -30.63
CA VAL A 272 6.10 24.52 -30.19
C VAL A 272 6.47 23.30 -29.34
N LYS A 273 5.57 22.81 -28.48
CA LYS A 273 5.82 21.61 -27.66
C LYS A 273 5.95 20.33 -28.48
N GLU A 274 5.07 20.12 -29.46
CA GLU A 274 5.16 18.97 -30.37
C GLU A 274 6.42 19.07 -31.25
N LEU A 275 6.74 20.26 -31.77
CA LEU A 275 7.98 20.49 -32.52
C LEU A 275 9.22 20.18 -31.67
N ASN A 276 9.25 20.65 -30.42
CA ASN A 276 10.34 20.36 -29.49
C ASN A 276 10.49 18.85 -29.26
N THR A 277 9.38 18.11 -29.19
CA THR A 277 9.38 16.65 -29.03
C THR A 277 9.88 15.94 -30.29
N CYS A 278 9.41 16.34 -31.48
CA CYS A 278 9.85 15.78 -32.76
C CYS A 278 11.33 16.02 -33.04
N TYR A 279 11.84 17.20 -32.69
CA TYR A 279 13.23 17.60 -32.91
C TYR A 279 14.13 17.42 -31.69
N ALA A 280 13.67 16.71 -30.66
CA ALA A 280 14.41 16.51 -29.41
C ALA A 280 15.81 15.90 -29.61
N LYS A 281 16.00 15.09 -30.68
CA LYS A 281 17.30 14.50 -31.02
C LYS A 281 18.28 15.45 -31.72
N LYS A 282 17.78 16.54 -32.31
CA LYS A 282 18.56 17.51 -33.08
C LYS A 282 18.83 18.80 -32.28
N LEU A 283 18.01 19.10 -31.28
CA LEU A 283 18.17 20.28 -30.44
C LEU A 283 19.12 19.97 -29.27
N PRO A 284 20.13 20.82 -29.00
CA PRO A 284 21.07 20.61 -27.89
C PRO A 284 20.41 20.79 -26.51
N ALA A 285 19.30 21.52 -26.42
CA ALA A 285 18.50 21.69 -25.22
C ALA A 285 17.02 21.92 -25.58
N PRO A 286 16.06 21.50 -24.72
CA PRO A 286 14.64 21.76 -24.95
C PRO A 286 14.36 23.27 -24.94
N ILE A 287 13.59 23.74 -25.93
CA ILE A 287 13.17 25.15 -25.98
C ILE A 287 12.21 25.42 -24.81
N PRO A 288 12.49 26.43 -23.95
CA PRO A 288 11.58 26.82 -22.88
C PRO A 288 10.33 27.49 -23.48
N ILE A 289 9.30 26.70 -23.73
CA ILE A 289 8.01 27.13 -24.30
C ILE A 289 7.33 28.21 -23.46
N GLU A 290 7.68 28.27 -22.18
CA GLU A 290 7.24 29.23 -21.19
C GLU A 290 7.69 30.67 -21.50
N LEU A 291 8.74 30.87 -22.31
CA LEU A 291 9.17 32.21 -22.75
C LEU A 291 8.14 32.90 -23.65
N ILE A 292 7.15 32.18 -24.20
CA ILE A 292 6.03 32.77 -24.95
C ILE A 292 5.24 33.77 -24.08
N VAL A 293 5.29 33.64 -22.75
CA VAL A 293 4.73 34.61 -21.80
C VAL A 293 5.28 36.00 -22.04
N VAL A 294 6.58 36.13 -22.30
CA VAL A 294 7.24 37.42 -22.56
C VAL A 294 6.68 38.06 -23.82
N ILE A 295 6.49 37.26 -24.87
CA ILE A 295 5.89 37.72 -26.14
C ILE A 295 4.43 38.17 -25.90
N GLY A 296 3.66 37.38 -25.16
CA GLY A 296 2.28 37.72 -24.79
C GLY A 296 2.18 39.02 -23.99
N THR A 297 3.11 39.25 -23.07
CA THR A 297 3.21 40.50 -22.30
C THR A 297 3.55 41.69 -23.19
N ILE A 298 4.52 41.55 -24.10
CA ILE A 298 4.93 42.62 -25.03
C ILE A 298 3.74 43.00 -25.92
N ILE A 299 3.06 42.02 -26.52
CA ILE A 299 1.89 42.27 -27.36
C ILE A 299 0.78 42.94 -26.54
N SER A 300 0.51 42.45 -25.33
CA SER A 300 -0.53 43.02 -24.45
C SER A 300 -0.25 44.48 -24.08
N TYR A 301 1.02 44.82 -23.81
CA TYR A 301 1.46 46.16 -23.48
C TYR A 301 1.29 47.12 -24.67
N TYR A 302 1.85 46.80 -25.83
CA TYR A 302 1.82 47.69 -27.00
C TYR A 302 0.44 47.77 -27.65
N ALA A 303 -0.34 46.69 -27.64
CA ALA A 303 -1.70 46.68 -28.18
C ALA A 303 -2.75 47.16 -27.17
N ASN A 304 -2.35 47.52 -25.94
CA ASN A 304 -3.23 47.97 -24.85
C ASN A 304 -4.50 47.10 -24.70
N LEU A 305 -4.31 45.77 -24.63
CA LEU A 305 -5.42 44.81 -24.64
C LEU A 305 -6.36 44.94 -23.43
N ASN A 306 -5.81 45.37 -22.29
CA ASN A 306 -6.61 45.65 -21.09
C ASN A 306 -7.51 46.87 -21.29
N GLY A 307 -6.98 47.97 -21.84
CA GLY A 307 -7.76 49.19 -22.05
C GLY A 307 -8.83 49.05 -23.15
N LEU A 308 -8.48 48.45 -24.29
CA LEU A 308 -9.36 48.38 -25.46
C LEU A 308 -10.37 47.23 -25.37
N TYR A 309 -9.92 46.05 -24.95
CA TYR A 309 -10.72 44.83 -24.97
C TYR A 309 -11.11 44.33 -23.57
N LYS A 310 -10.79 45.08 -22.50
CA LYS A 310 -11.08 44.71 -21.10
C LYS A 310 -10.58 43.30 -20.73
N VAL A 311 -9.46 42.88 -21.31
CA VAL A 311 -8.87 41.57 -21.03
C VAL A 311 -8.24 41.61 -19.63
N ALA A 312 -8.59 40.63 -18.80
CA ALA A 312 -8.06 40.54 -17.44
C ALA A 312 -6.55 40.28 -17.44
N VAL A 313 -5.79 41.17 -16.79
CA VAL A 313 -4.33 41.08 -16.64
C VAL A 313 -3.93 40.72 -15.20
N VAL A 314 -2.69 40.28 -15.03
CA VAL A 314 -2.11 39.87 -13.74
C VAL A 314 -2.17 40.99 -12.69
N GLY A 315 -1.93 42.25 -13.10
CA GLY A 315 -2.00 43.41 -12.21
C GLY A 315 -0.68 43.71 -11.50
N GLN A 316 -0.74 44.57 -10.48
CA GLN A 316 0.45 45.05 -9.77
C GLN A 316 1.22 43.92 -9.08
N ILE A 317 2.52 43.86 -9.34
CA ILE A 317 3.48 42.95 -8.69
C ILE A 317 4.47 43.83 -7.92
N PRO A 318 4.47 43.80 -6.57
CA PRO A 318 5.39 44.59 -5.78
C PRO A 318 6.83 44.10 -5.98
N ARG A 319 7.79 45.03 -5.96
CA ARG A 319 9.22 44.70 -5.97
C ARG A 319 9.70 44.44 -4.55
N GLY A 320 10.66 43.53 -4.41
CA GLY A 320 11.32 43.25 -3.14
C GLY A 320 10.81 41.99 -2.45
N LEU A 321 11.45 41.67 -1.33
CA LEU A 321 11.07 40.55 -0.47
C LEU A 321 10.17 41.04 0.65
N LEU A 322 9.16 40.24 1.00
CA LEU A 322 8.33 40.49 2.17
C LEU A 322 9.03 39.99 3.44
N ALA A 323 8.87 40.74 4.53
CA ALA A 323 9.30 40.29 5.84
C ALA A 323 8.47 39.07 6.29
N PRO A 324 9.06 38.14 7.07
CA PRO A 324 8.32 37.02 7.64
C PRO A 324 7.12 37.50 8.45
N ARG A 325 5.99 36.80 8.34
CA ARG A 325 4.78 37.07 9.11
C ARG A 325 4.30 35.79 9.78
N ASN A 326 3.89 35.91 11.03
CA ASN A 326 3.35 34.77 11.77
C ASN A 326 2.00 34.33 11.18
N PRO A 327 1.76 33.01 11.06
CA PRO A 327 0.45 32.50 10.67
C PRO A 327 -0.59 32.82 11.75
N ASP A 328 -1.83 32.98 11.34
CA ASP A 328 -2.95 33.18 12.25
C ASP A 328 -3.38 31.83 12.86
N ILE A 329 -3.05 31.65 14.14
CA ILE A 329 -3.33 30.43 14.90
C ILE A 329 -4.84 30.26 15.13
N SER A 330 -5.62 31.35 15.13
CA SER A 330 -7.07 31.26 15.32
C SER A 330 -7.78 30.44 14.22
N LEU A 331 -7.18 30.41 13.02
CA LEU A 331 -7.70 29.68 11.87
C LEU A 331 -7.40 28.17 11.92
N TRP A 332 -6.50 27.71 12.80
CA TRP A 332 -6.05 26.30 12.79
C TRP A 332 -7.20 25.31 13.00
N GLY A 333 -8.19 25.67 13.82
CA GLY A 333 -9.36 24.83 14.04
C GLY A 333 -10.18 24.58 12.77
N SER A 334 -10.32 25.59 11.90
CA SER A 334 -11.11 25.48 10.67
C SER A 334 -10.33 24.86 9.50
N VAL A 335 -8.99 24.99 9.48
CA VAL A 335 -8.16 24.46 8.39
C VAL A 335 -7.51 23.11 8.69
N ALA A 336 -7.61 22.58 9.91
CA ALA A 336 -6.93 21.34 10.33
C ALA A 336 -7.24 20.12 9.44
N GLY A 337 -8.51 19.91 9.08
CA GLY A 337 -8.92 18.80 8.22
C GLY A 337 -8.30 18.88 6.82
N SER A 338 -8.40 20.05 6.19
CA SER A 338 -7.80 20.30 4.87
C SER A 338 -6.27 20.27 4.92
N ALA A 339 -5.65 20.75 6.00
CA ALA A 339 -4.19 20.70 6.21
C ALA A 339 -3.69 19.26 6.28
N PHE A 340 -4.41 18.38 6.97
CA PHE A 340 -4.07 16.96 7.07
C PHE A 340 -4.21 16.25 5.71
N ALA A 341 -5.31 16.48 5.00
CA ALA A 341 -5.49 15.94 3.65
C ALA A 341 -4.38 16.40 2.70
N LEU A 342 -4.07 17.70 2.70
CA LEU A 342 -3.02 18.29 1.89
C LEU A 342 -1.62 17.74 2.25
N ALA A 343 -1.37 17.45 3.54
CA ALA A 343 -0.12 16.86 4.01
C ALA A 343 0.12 15.48 3.41
N ILE A 344 -0.91 14.63 3.42
CA ILE A 344 -0.87 13.27 2.87
C ILE A 344 -0.69 13.31 1.36
N VAL A 345 -1.49 14.10 0.64
CA VAL A 345 -1.41 14.22 -0.82
C VAL A 345 -0.04 14.72 -1.26
N GLY A 346 0.44 15.81 -0.63
CA GLY A 346 1.72 16.38 -0.98
C GLY A 346 2.87 15.41 -0.75
N TYR A 347 2.83 14.66 0.35
CA TYR A 347 3.82 13.62 0.62
C TYR A 347 3.76 12.47 -0.39
N ALA A 348 2.56 11.99 -0.74
CA ALA A 348 2.35 10.91 -1.71
C ALA A 348 2.93 11.26 -3.09
N ILE A 349 2.67 12.47 -3.56
CA ILE A 349 3.23 12.99 -4.82
C ILE A 349 4.75 13.06 -4.70
N SER A 350 5.28 13.62 -3.60
CA SER A 350 6.72 13.78 -3.41
C SER A 350 7.48 12.45 -3.39
N ILE A 351 7.01 11.48 -2.61
CA ILE A 351 7.68 10.18 -2.51
C ILE A 351 7.50 9.33 -3.77
N SER A 352 6.36 9.44 -4.46
CA SER A 352 6.13 8.75 -5.73
C SER A 352 7.13 9.23 -6.79
N LEU A 353 7.23 10.55 -7.03
CA LEU A 353 8.22 11.10 -7.97
C LEU A 353 9.65 10.81 -7.52
N GLY A 354 9.95 10.99 -6.23
CA GLY A 354 11.27 10.70 -5.67
C GLY A 354 11.71 9.28 -5.96
N LYS A 355 10.85 8.29 -5.67
CA LYS A 355 11.14 6.87 -5.95
C LYS A 355 11.23 6.58 -7.45
N THR A 356 10.40 7.20 -8.29
CA THR A 356 10.50 7.03 -9.76
C THR A 356 11.87 7.45 -10.28
N PHE A 357 12.36 8.65 -9.92
CA PHE A 357 13.68 9.11 -10.34
C PHE A 357 14.82 8.34 -9.65
N GLY A 358 14.63 7.93 -8.39
CA GLY A 358 15.57 7.07 -7.67
C GLY A 358 15.78 5.72 -8.36
N LEU A 359 14.69 5.07 -8.77
CA LEU A 359 14.73 3.82 -9.54
C LEU A 359 15.37 4.02 -10.92
N LYS A 360 15.01 5.10 -11.62
CA LYS A 360 15.54 5.39 -12.97
C LYS A 360 17.05 5.66 -12.98
N HIS A 361 17.59 6.30 -11.95
CA HIS A 361 19.01 6.68 -11.84
C HIS A 361 19.81 5.85 -10.83
N GLY A 362 19.23 4.78 -10.29
CA GLY A 362 19.94 3.85 -9.41
C GLY A 362 20.35 4.41 -8.04
N TYR A 363 19.58 5.35 -7.47
CA TYR A 363 19.80 5.85 -6.10
C TYR A 363 18.59 5.63 -5.20
N LYS A 364 18.85 5.45 -3.90
CA LYS A 364 17.79 5.24 -2.90
C LYS A 364 17.25 6.58 -2.39
N VAL A 365 15.94 6.71 -2.32
CA VAL A 365 15.21 7.82 -1.68
C VAL A 365 14.68 7.34 -0.34
N ASP A 366 14.91 8.11 0.73
CA ASP A 366 14.40 7.80 2.06
C ASP A 366 13.03 8.45 2.28
N SER A 367 12.01 7.61 2.46
CA SER A 367 10.63 8.03 2.67
C SER A 367 10.45 8.97 3.87
N ASN A 368 11.09 8.67 5.02
CA ASN A 368 10.92 9.48 6.23
C ASN A 368 11.62 10.82 6.08
N GLN A 369 12.81 10.83 5.47
CA GLN A 369 13.56 12.06 5.27
C GLN A 369 12.89 12.97 4.23
N GLU A 370 12.29 12.42 3.16
CA GLU A 370 11.48 13.21 2.23
C GLU A 370 10.27 13.84 2.92
N LEU A 371 9.65 13.14 3.87
CA LEU A 371 8.54 13.67 4.66
C LEU A 371 8.99 14.84 5.56
N ILE A 372 10.14 14.72 6.21
CA ILE A 372 10.78 15.80 6.98
C ILE A 372 11.12 16.98 6.06
N ALA A 373 11.73 16.71 4.91
CA ALA A 373 12.14 17.73 3.94
C ALA A 373 10.94 18.54 3.43
N LEU A 374 9.87 17.85 3.01
CA LEU A 374 8.64 18.50 2.55
C LEU A 374 7.97 19.30 3.67
N GLY A 375 7.92 18.75 4.88
CA GLY A 375 7.40 19.45 6.05
C GLY A 375 8.18 20.72 6.39
N ALA A 376 9.51 20.65 6.35
CA ALA A 376 10.39 21.81 6.54
C ALA A 376 10.18 22.88 5.45
N CYS A 377 10.05 22.46 4.19
CA CYS A 377 9.77 23.36 3.06
C CYS A 377 8.47 24.16 3.28
N ASN A 378 7.40 23.49 3.68
CA ASN A 378 6.10 24.11 3.94
C ASN A 378 6.08 24.93 5.23
N LEU A 379 6.72 24.44 6.30
CA LEU A 379 6.80 25.15 7.57
C LEU A 379 7.55 26.48 7.41
N VAL A 380 8.75 26.44 6.84
CA VAL A 380 9.55 27.66 6.61
C VAL A 380 8.88 28.55 5.57
N GLY A 381 8.43 27.98 4.44
CA GLY A 381 7.76 28.73 3.37
C GLY A 381 6.52 29.48 3.87
N GLY A 382 5.72 28.86 4.74
CA GLY A 382 4.51 29.48 5.28
C GLY A 382 4.78 30.74 6.12
N PHE A 383 5.88 30.81 6.87
CA PHE A 383 6.29 32.04 7.57
C PHE A 383 6.68 33.18 6.62
N PHE A 384 7.13 32.85 5.40
CA PHE A 384 7.35 33.81 4.31
C PHE A 384 6.10 34.02 3.44
N GLN A 385 4.92 33.69 3.99
CA GLN A 385 3.62 33.84 3.33
C GLN A 385 3.48 33.03 2.02
N CYS A 386 4.28 31.98 1.83
CA CYS A 386 4.12 31.07 0.70
C CYS A 386 2.87 30.20 0.90
N HIS A 387 2.28 29.78 -0.22
CA HIS A 387 1.28 28.72 -0.18
C HIS A 387 1.96 27.35 -0.31
N PHE A 388 1.19 26.29 -0.11
CA PHE A 388 1.71 24.92 -0.06
C PHE A 388 2.52 24.53 -1.30
N VAL A 389 3.65 23.86 -1.06
CA VAL A 389 4.66 23.49 -2.06
C VAL A 389 4.70 21.98 -2.26
N THR A 390 4.85 21.54 -3.51
CA THR A 390 5.08 20.15 -3.87
C THR A 390 5.99 20.03 -5.09
N PRO A 391 6.61 18.87 -5.33
CA PRO A 391 7.31 18.65 -6.58
C PRO A 391 6.33 18.46 -7.73
N ALA A 392 6.71 18.92 -8.92
CA ALA A 392 5.92 18.76 -10.14
C ALA A 392 6.65 17.88 -11.16
N LEU A 393 5.90 17.00 -11.84
CA LEU A 393 6.47 16.11 -12.85
C LEU A 393 7.07 16.88 -14.03
N SER A 394 6.37 17.87 -14.57
CA SER A 394 6.84 18.64 -15.74
C SER A 394 8.17 19.37 -15.47
N ARG A 395 8.33 19.96 -14.27
CA ARG A 395 9.58 20.64 -13.85
C ARG A 395 10.71 19.65 -13.57
N SER A 396 10.41 18.54 -12.90
CA SER A 396 11.41 17.51 -12.59
C SER A 396 11.92 16.79 -13.86
N LEU A 397 11.03 16.57 -14.83
CA LEU A 397 11.40 16.03 -16.14
C LEU A 397 12.22 17.02 -16.96
N LEU A 398 11.88 18.31 -16.93
CA LEU A 398 12.71 19.35 -17.55
C LEU A 398 14.10 19.38 -16.91
N GLN A 399 14.17 19.33 -15.57
CA GLN A 399 15.43 19.26 -14.83
C GLN A 399 16.29 18.07 -15.27
N GLU A 400 15.70 16.88 -15.35
CA GLU A 400 16.40 15.67 -15.81
C GLU A 400 16.87 15.79 -17.28
N THR A 401 15.97 16.18 -18.18
CA THR A 401 16.27 16.22 -19.62
C THR A 401 17.28 17.29 -20.01
N THR A 402 17.40 18.36 -19.22
CA THR A 402 18.43 19.42 -19.38
C THR A 402 19.78 19.04 -18.79
N GLY A 403 19.91 17.84 -18.22
CA GLY A 403 21.17 17.31 -17.68
C GLY A 403 21.43 17.66 -16.22
N GLY A 404 20.40 18.05 -15.45
CA GLY A 404 20.49 18.28 -14.02
C GLY A 404 20.71 16.97 -13.26
N LYS A 405 21.78 16.89 -12.47
CA LYS A 405 22.20 15.67 -11.76
C LYS A 405 22.18 15.81 -10.24
N THR A 406 22.17 17.04 -9.73
CA THR A 406 22.21 17.31 -8.28
C THR A 406 21.20 18.36 -7.85
N GLN A 407 21.06 18.54 -6.54
CA GLN A 407 20.20 19.57 -5.96
C GLN A 407 20.74 21.00 -6.16
N MET A 408 21.96 21.17 -6.68
CA MET A 408 22.48 22.49 -7.06
C MET A 408 21.61 23.19 -8.12
N VAL A 409 20.88 22.41 -8.92
CA VAL A 409 19.83 22.93 -9.83
C VAL A 409 18.84 23.81 -9.08
N GLY A 410 18.42 23.38 -7.88
CA GLY A 410 17.52 24.15 -7.03
C GLY A 410 18.12 25.48 -6.59
N LEU A 411 19.41 25.52 -6.26
CA LEU A 411 20.09 26.75 -5.85
C LEU A 411 20.13 27.76 -7.00
N VAL A 412 20.54 27.30 -8.19
CA VAL A 412 20.61 28.12 -9.40
C VAL A 412 19.21 28.65 -9.75
N SER A 413 18.19 27.79 -9.70
CA SER A 413 16.79 28.17 -9.91
C SER A 413 16.34 29.24 -8.90
N SER A 414 16.63 29.07 -7.61
CA SER A 414 16.29 30.05 -6.56
C SER A 414 17.00 31.40 -6.78
N VAL A 415 18.27 31.41 -7.16
CA VAL A 415 18.99 32.67 -7.48
C VAL A 415 18.35 33.35 -8.68
N PHE A 416 17.99 32.59 -9.72
CA PHE A 416 17.27 33.14 -10.88
C PHE A 416 15.90 33.72 -10.50
N MET A 417 15.15 33.02 -9.64
CA MET A 417 13.87 33.52 -9.12
C MET A 417 14.03 34.78 -8.27
N LEU A 418 15.11 34.91 -7.50
CA LEU A 418 15.41 36.12 -6.75
C LEU A 418 15.60 37.32 -7.69
N ILE A 419 16.37 37.16 -8.77
CA ILE A 419 16.56 38.21 -9.79
C ILE A 419 15.21 38.61 -10.40
N ILE A 420 14.35 37.64 -10.68
CA ILE A 420 13.00 37.90 -11.20
C ILE A 420 12.17 38.72 -10.20
N ILE A 421 12.17 38.36 -8.92
CA ILE A 421 11.38 39.04 -7.90
C ILE A 421 11.82 40.50 -7.72
N LEU A 422 13.14 40.76 -7.77
CA LEU A 422 13.68 42.09 -7.52
C LEU A 422 13.52 43.03 -8.72
N GLU A 423 13.77 42.55 -9.94
CA GLU A 423 13.87 43.42 -11.13
C GLU A 423 12.82 43.12 -12.22
N ILE A 424 12.64 41.85 -12.59
CA ILE A 424 11.89 41.47 -13.80
C ILE A 424 10.37 41.41 -13.54
N GLY A 425 9.94 41.17 -12.30
CA GLY A 425 8.55 40.91 -11.94
C GLY A 425 7.57 41.99 -12.41
N THR A 426 7.97 43.27 -12.38
CA THR A 426 7.12 44.38 -12.84
C THR A 426 6.82 44.36 -14.33
N LEU A 427 7.61 43.67 -15.15
CA LEU A 427 7.34 43.56 -16.58
C LEU A 427 6.06 42.75 -16.85
N PHE A 428 5.72 41.81 -15.97
CA PHE A 428 4.58 40.91 -16.17
C PHE A 428 3.23 41.46 -15.70
N GLN A 429 3.15 42.72 -15.27
CA GLN A 429 1.89 43.31 -14.79
C GLN A 429 0.79 43.34 -15.86
N GLN A 430 1.18 43.54 -17.13
CA GLN A 430 0.25 43.56 -18.29
C GLN A 430 0.03 42.18 -18.92
N LEU A 431 0.55 41.11 -18.31
CA LEU A 431 0.35 39.76 -18.82
C LEU A 431 -1.14 39.37 -18.75
N PRO A 432 -1.76 38.92 -19.86
CA PRO A 432 -3.14 38.43 -19.82
C PRO A 432 -3.26 37.13 -19.02
N LYS A 433 -4.27 37.04 -18.15
CA LYS A 433 -4.57 35.80 -17.40
C LYS A 433 -4.91 34.61 -18.31
N ALA A 434 -5.45 34.89 -19.50
CA ALA A 434 -5.71 33.90 -20.55
C ALA A 434 -4.44 33.11 -20.97
N VAL A 435 -3.29 33.80 -21.08
CA VAL A 435 -2.00 33.15 -21.43
C VAL A 435 -1.56 32.21 -20.30
N LEU A 436 -1.73 32.62 -19.04
CA LEU A 436 -1.45 31.77 -17.88
C LEU A 436 -2.33 30.51 -17.87
N ALA A 437 -3.62 30.63 -18.17
CA ALA A 437 -4.52 29.48 -18.28
C ALA A 437 -4.06 28.46 -19.35
N CYS A 438 -3.59 28.94 -20.51
CA CYS A 438 -3.04 28.09 -21.56
C CYS A 438 -1.81 27.30 -21.09
N ILE A 439 -0.93 27.93 -20.31
CA ILE A 439 0.26 27.28 -19.74
C ILE A 439 -0.16 26.19 -18.76
N VAL A 440 -1.20 26.42 -17.96
CA VAL A 440 -1.76 25.38 -17.09
C VAL A 440 -2.24 24.19 -17.94
N TYR A 441 -3.02 24.41 -19.00
CA TYR A 441 -3.49 23.32 -19.88
C TYR A 441 -2.35 22.49 -20.47
N VAL A 442 -1.34 23.16 -21.02
CA VAL A 442 -0.19 22.49 -21.65
C VAL A 442 0.63 21.68 -20.64
N ASN A 443 0.70 22.15 -19.40
CA ASN A 443 1.39 21.46 -18.30
C ASN A 443 0.60 20.28 -17.73
N LEU A 444 -0.73 20.29 -17.85
CA LEU A 444 -1.58 19.16 -17.45
C LEU A 444 -1.55 17.99 -18.44
N LYS A 445 -1.01 18.16 -19.66
CA LYS A 445 -0.86 17.06 -20.65
C LYS A 445 -0.26 15.80 -20.01
N GLY A 446 0.79 15.95 -19.20
CA GLY A 446 1.46 14.80 -18.55
C GLY A 446 0.58 14.05 -17.54
N ILE A 447 -0.35 14.75 -16.89
CA ILE A 447 -1.32 14.14 -15.99
C ILE A 447 -2.38 13.39 -16.80
N PHE A 448 -2.89 13.96 -17.89
CA PHE A 448 -3.92 13.32 -18.70
C PHE A 448 -3.44 12.10 -19.51
N VAL A 449 -2.13 11.91 -19.67
CA VAL A 449 -1.60 10.64 -20.21
C VAL A 449 -1.98 9.45 -19.33
N GLN A 450 -2.28 9.65 -18.04
CA GLN A 450 -2.70 8.59 -17.12
C GLN A 450 -4.03 7.91 -17.51
N PHE A 451 -4.86 8.52 -18.38
CA PHE A 451 -6.04 7.82 -18.92
C PHE A 451 -5.69 6.56 -19.71
N TRP A 452 -4.48 6.49 -20.27
CA TRP A 452 -3.97 5.30 -20.96
C TRP A 452 -3.62 4.15 -20.01
N ASP A 453 -3.69 4.33 -18.70
CA ASP A 453 -3.53 3.25 -17.72
C ASP A 453 -4.75 2.31 -17.69
N ILE A 454 -5.95 2.79 -18.05
CA ILE A 454 -7.21 2.03 -17.97
C ILE A 454 -7.15 0.68 -18.73
N PRO A 455 -6.72 0.62 -20.01
CA PRO A 455 -6.66 -0.64 -20.73
C PRO A 455 -5.62 -1.62 -20.17
N ALA A 456 -4.50 -1.09 -19.65
CA ALA A 456 -3.46 -1.91 -19.03
C ALA A 456 -3.96 -2.50 -17.70
N LEU A 457 -4.61 -1.69 -16.86
CA LEU A 457 -5.21 -2.13 -15.60
C LEU A 457 -6.35 -3.13 -15.83
N TRP A 458 -7.20 -2.92 -16.84
CA TRP A 458 -8.27 -3.86 -17.20
C TRP A 458 -7.74 -5.27 -17.53
N LYS A 459 -6.62 -5.34 -18.26
CA LYS A 459 -5.98 -6.63 -18.63
C LYS A 459 -5.23 -7.27 -17.47
N SER A 460 -4.67 -6.46 -16.56
CA SER A 460 -3.81 -6.95 -15.47
C SER A 460 -4.59 -7.25 -14.20
N ASN A 461 -5.27 -6.26 -13.60
CA ASN A 461 -5.98 -6.41 -12.34
C ASN A 461 -7.23 -5.51 -12.29
N LYS A 462 -8.40 -6.14 -12.36
CA LYS A 462 -9.70 -5.45 -12.31
C LYS A 462 -9.93 -4.68 -11.00
N VAL A 463 -9.36 -5.12 -9.89
CA VAL A 463 -9.51 -4.44 -8.59
C VAL A 463 -8.75 -3.12 -8.57
N ASP A 464 -7.53 -3.09 -9.11
CA ASP A 464 -6.73 -1.87 -9.19
C ASP A 464 -7.37 -0.85 -10.14
N LEU A 465 -8.01 -1.33 -11.20
CA LEU A 465 -8.85 -0.48 -12.05
C LEU A 465 -10.04 0.12 -11.28
N MET A 466 -10.72 -0.67 -10.44
CA MET A 466 -11.83 -0.15 -9.63
C MET A 466 -11.34 0.92 -8.65
N VAL A 467 -10.17 0.74 -8.02
CA VAL A 467 -9.56 1.78 -7.18
C VAL A 467 -9.30 3.04 -7.99
N TRP A 468 -8.74 2.92 -9.19
CA TRP A 468 -8.49 4.06 -10.08
C TRP A 468 -9.78 4.81 -10.46
N LEU A 469 -10.81 4.08 -10.90
CA LEU A 469 -12.10 4.65 -11.33
C LEU A 469 -12.88 5.29 -10.18
N VAL A 470 -13.00 4.60 -9.04
CA VAL A 470 -13.66 5.14 -7.84
C VAL A 470 -12.95 6.40 -7.38
N THR A 471 -11.62 6.39 -7.37
CA THR A 471 -10.84 7.59 -6.99
C THR A 471 -11.12 8.75 -7.94
N LEU A 472 -11.11 8.52 -9.26
CA LEU A 472 -11.41 9.55 -10.26
C LEU A 472 -12.81 10.15 -10.02
N VAL A 473 -13.83 9.30 -9.91
CA VAL A 473 -15.23 9.72 -9.76
C VAL A 473 -15.44 10.46 -8.44
N CYS A 474 -14.95 9.91 -7.31
CA CYS A 474 -15.07 10.55 -6.00
C CYS A 474 -14.34 11.89 -5.94
N THR A 475 -13.16 12.00 -6.55
CA THR A 475 -12.40 13.28 -6.60
C THR A 475 -13.19 14.35 -7.35
N ILE A 476 -13.79 13.99 -8.48
CA ILE A 476 -14.58 14.93 -9.30
C ILE A 476 -15.86 15.35 -8.58
N LEU A 477 -16.58 14.41 -7.96
CA LEU A 477 -17.91 14.65 -7.39
C LEU A 477 -17.87 15.21 -5.96
N LEU A 478 -16.92 14.82 -5.12
CA LEU A 478 -16.93 15.13 -3.67
C LEU A 478 -15.94 16.23 -3.26
N ASN A 479 -15.29 16.91 -4.22
CA ASN A 479 -14.10 17.75 -4.02
C ASN A 479 -12.82 16.94 -3.67
N LEU A 480 -11.68 17.63 -3.70
CA LEU A 480 -10.34 17.04 -3.59
C LEU A 480 -10.03 16.41 -2.22
N ASP A 481 -10.57 16.96 -1.14
CA ASP A 481 -10.31 16.51 0.22
C ASP A 481 -11.15 15.28 0.59
N MET A 482 -12.48 15.37 0.43
CA MET A 482 -13.39 14.25 0.69
C MET A 482 -13.20 13.12 -0.32
N GLY A 483 -12.92 13.45 -1.59
CA GLY A 483 -12.64 12.47 -2.64
C GLY A 483 -11.42 11.61 -2.31
N LEU A 484 -10.36 12.20 -1.74
CA LEU A 484 -9.20 11.45 -1.26
C LEU A 484 -9.56 10.54 -0.09
N ALA A 485 -10.29 11.04 0.92
CA ALA A 485 -10.66 10.27 2.09
C ALA A 485 -11.45 9.00 1.70
N VAL A 486 -12.42 9.15 0.80
CA VAL A 486 -13.21 8.02 0.28
C VAL A 486 -12.33 7.06 -0.54
N ALA A 487 -11.43 7.57 -1.38
CA ALA A 487 -10.54 6.75 -2.19
C ALA A 487 -9.57 5.91 -1.34
N VAL A 488 -8.98 6.50 -0.29
CA VAL A 488 -8.10 5.78 0.64
C VAL A 488 -8.87 4.72 1.42
N ALA A 489 -10.05 5.05 1.93
CA ALA A 489 -10.92 4.09 2.61
C ALA A 489 -11.28 2.93 1.68
N PHE A 490 -11.66 3.21 0.43
CA PHE A 490 -11.96 2.19 -0.56
C PHE A 490 -10.75 1.30 -0.86
N SER A 491 -9.57 1.88 -1.06
CA SER A 491 -8.33 1.12 -1.29
C SER A 491 -8.02 0.18 -0.12
N ILE A 492 -8.13 0.65 1.13
CA ILE A 492 -7.92 -0.20 2.31
C ILE A 492 -8.95 -1.33 2.38
N ILE A 493 -10.22 -1.04 2.11
CA ILE A 493 -11.28 -2.05 2.07
C ILE A 493 -10.98 -3.12 1.02
N THR A 494 -10.49 -2.76 -0.17
CA THR A 494 -10.14 -3.75 -1.20
C THR A 494 -9.03 -4.70 -0.75
N VAL A 495 -8.03 -4.20 0.00
CA VAL A 495 -6.97 -5.05 0.58
C VAL A 495 -7.56 -6.00 1.63
N ILE A 496 -8.44 -5.50 2.50
CA ILE A 496 -9.10 -6.31 3.54
C ILE A 496 -9.95 -7.42 2.91
N VAL A 497 -10.79 -7.08 1.92
CA VAL A 497 -11.67 -8.07 1.25
C VAL A 497 -10.85 -9.13 0.52
N ARG A 498 -9.76 -8.75 -0.16
CA ARG A 498 -8.86 -9.72 -0.82
C ARG A 498 -8.18 -10.66 0.16
N SER A 499 -7.85 -10.18 1.36
CA SER A 499 -7.27 -10.99 2.43
C SER A 499 -8.29 -11.95 3.07
N GLN A 500 -9.57 -11.56 3.09
CA GLN A 500 -10.68 -12.34 3.65
C GLN A 500 -11.18 -13.47 2.74
N LEU A 501 -10.90 -13.42 1.44
CA LEU A 501 -11.33 -14.42 0.45
C LEU A 501 -10.17 -15.29 -0.03
N PRO A 502 -9.59 -16.16 0.82
CA PRO A 502 -8.59 -17.11 0.38
C PRO A 502 -9.19 -18.25 -0.42
N ASN A 503 -8.35 -18.84 -1.27
CA ASN A 503 -8.55 -20.16 -1.81
C ASN A 503 -8.02 -21.22 -0.83
N TYR A 504 -8.77 -22.31 -0.68
CA TYR A 504 -8.45 -23.46 0.17
C TYR A 504 -8.25 -24.70 -0.71
N TYR A 505 -7.18 -25.43 -0.44
CA TYR A 505 -6.72 -26.56 -1.26
C TYR A 505 -6.58 -27.81 -0.42
N ILE A 506 -6.94 -28.96 -1.00
CA ILE A 506 -6.51 -30.27 -0.51
C ILE A 506 -5.31 -30.67 -1.35
N LEU A 507 -4.21 -31.02 -0.68
CA LEU A 507 -3.01 -31.43 -1.38
C LEU A 507 -2.96 -32.94 -1.52
N GLY A 508 -2.62 -33.39 -2.73
CA GLY A 508 -2.24 -34.76 -3.03
C GLY A 508 -0.76 -34.85 -3.39
N ARG A 509 -0.24 -36.06 -3.49
CA ARG A 509 1.15 -36.34 -3.82
C ARG A 509 1.30 -36.69 -5.29
N VAL A 510 2.33 -36.15 -5.94
CA VAL A 510 2.75 -36.62 -7.27
C VAL A 510 3.51 -37.95 -7.11
N PRO A 511 3.10 -39.04 -7.79
CA PRO A 511 3.71 -40.35 -7.64
C PRO A 511 5.24 -40.34 -7.83
N GLY A 512 5.99 -41.01 -6.96
CA GLY A 512 7.44 -41.11 -7.05
C GLY A 512 8.22 -39.84 -6.66
N THR A 513 7.56 -38.79 -6.16
CA THR A 513 8.22 -37.53 -5.76
C THR A 513 7.79 -37.08 -4.36
N GLU A 514 8.48 -36.09 -3.78
CA GLU A 514 8.10 -35.42 -2.52
C GLU A 514 7.20 -34.18 -2.74
N ILE A 515 6.67 -34.00 -3.96
CA ILE A 515 5.93 -32.80 -4.35
C ILE A 515 4.43 -32.97 -4.04
N TYR A 516 3.87 -31.99 -3.32
CA TYR A 516 2.46 -31.93 -2.96
C TYR A 516 1.77 -30.77 -3.70
N LEU A 517 0.74 -31.10 -4.48
CA LEU A 517 0.00 -30.16 -5.34
C LEU A 517 -1.50 -30.27 -5.10
N ASP A 518 -2.23 -29.26 -5.56
CA ASP A 518 -3.69 -29.24 -5.49
C ASP A 518 -4.30 -30.31 -6.39
N ILE A 519 -5.19 -31.13 -5.85
CA ILE A 519 -5.83 -32.25 -6.56
C ILE A 519 -6.79 -31.73 -7.62
N ASP A 520 -7.46 -30.61 -7.37
CA ASP A 520 -8.41 -30.01 -8.31
C ASP A 520 -7.69 -29.41 -9.55
N ALA A 521 -6.38 -29.15 -9.45
CA ALA A 521 -5.59 -28.47 -10.48
C ALA A 521 -4.79 -29.42 -11.40
N TYR A 522 -4.49 -30.65 -10.95
CA TYR A 522 -3.59 -31.57 -11.65
C TYR A 522 -4.14 -33.00 -11.66
N GLU A 523 -4.22 -33.63 -12.84
CA GLU A 523 -4.84 -34.96 -13.01
C GLU A 523 -4.00 -36.12 -12.43
N GLU A 524 -2.67 -36.02 -12.43
CA GLU A 524 -1.77 -37.09 -11.96
C GLU A 524 -1.57 -37.09 -10.43
N VAL A 525 -2.09 -36.09 -9.72
CA VAL A 525 -1.93 -35.90 -8.29
C VAL A 525 -2.94 -36.77 -7.54
N LYS A 526 -2.46 -37.63 -6.64
CA LYS A 526 -3.32 -38.58 -5.90
C LYS A 526 -3.38 -38.27 -4.41
N GLU A 527 -4.57 -38.39 -3.82
CA GLU A 527 -4.73 -38.38 -2.37
C GLU A 527 -4.03 -39.59 -1.75
N ILE A 528 -3.39 -39.36 -0.60
CA ILE A 528 -2.82 -40.44 0.19
C ILE A 528 -3.96 -41.06 1.00
N PRO A 529 -4.22 -42.37 0.87
CA PRO A 529 -5.26 -43.04 1.64
C PRO A 529 -5.13 -42.72 3.13
N GLY A 530 -6.22 -42.21 3.71
CA GLY A 530 -6.33 -41.93 5.14
C GLY A 530 -5.67 -40.66 5.67
N VAL A 531 -4.98 -39.89 4.83
CA VAL A 531 -4.33 -38.63 5.20
C VAL A 531 -4.96 -37.46 4.45
N ILE A 532 -5.45 -36.45 5.18
CA ILE A 532 -5.89 -35.17 4.59
C ILE A 532 -4.78 -34.14 4.79
N ILE A 533 -4.38 -33.49 3.70
CA ILE A 533 -3.44 -32.36 3.76
C ILE A 533 -4.20 -31.11 3.33
N PHE A 534 -4.35 -30.14 4.23
CA PHE A 534 -5.12 -28.92 4.00
C PHE A 534 -4.21 -27.69 3.98
N ARG A 535 -4.27 -26.92 2.89
CA ARG A 535 -3.48 -25.69 2.70
C ARG A 535 -4.39 -24.50 2.42
N SER A 536 -4.12 -23.38 3.09
CA SER A 536 -4.72 -22.08 2.77
C SER A 536 -3.75 -21.21 1.97
N SER A 537 -4.26 -20.46 1.00
CA SER A 537 -3.49 -19.45 0.26
C SER A 537 -3.10 -18.23 1.09
N THR A 538 -3.82 -17.94 2.17
CA THR A 538 -3.52 -16.79 3.05
C THR A 538 -3.37 -17.22 4.51
N THR A 539 -2.71 -16.36 5.29
CA THR A 539 -2.60 -16.51 6.75
C THR A 539 -3.99 -16.50 7.39
N MET A 540 -4.22 -17.37 8.38
CA MET A 540 -5.43 -17.35 9.20
C MET A 540 -5.32 -16.26 10.27
N TYR A 541 -6.38 -15.46 10.42
CA TYR A 541 -6.54 -14.41 11.44
C TYR A 541 -8.03 -14.19 11.75
N TYR A 542 -8.34 -13.30 12.69
CA TYR A 542 -9.69 -13.15 13.25
C TYR A 542 -10.82 -12.96 12.22
N THR A 543 -10.55 -12.38 11.04
CA THR A 543 -11.62 -12.16 10.05
C THR A 543 -11.93 -13.36 9.17
N ASN A 544 -10.98 -14.29 8.96
CA ASN A 544 -11.15 -15.44 8.07
C ASN A 544 -11.11 -16.78 8.82
N ALA A 545 -10.93 -16.79 10.14
CA ALA A 545 -10.85 -18.01 10.95
C ALA A 545 -12.11 -18.90 10.88
N GLU A 546 -13.31 -18.30 10.81
CA GLU A 546 -14.55 -19.05 10.65
C GLU A 546 -14.64 -19.67 9.25
N LEU A 547 -14.35 -18.89 8.20
CA LEU A 547 -14.30 -19.38 6.83
C LEU A 547 -13.27 -20.50 6.64
N TYR A 548 -12.13 -20.44 7.35
CA TYR A 548 -11.11 -21.49 7.34
C TYR A 548 -11.67 -22.80 7.91
N LEU A 549 -12.40 -22.73 9.04
CA LEU A 549 -12.97 -23.91 9.69
C LEU A 549 -14.09 -24.52 8.85
N ASP A 550 -14.99 -23.70 8.31
CA ASP A 550 -16.06 -24.14 7.41
C ASP A 550 -15.50 -24.79 6.13
N ALA A 551 -14.46 -24.17 5.54
CA ALA A 551 -13.79 -24.71 4.37
C ALA A 551 -13.07 -26.03 4.69
N LEU A 552 -12.40 -26.13 5.83
CA LEU A 552 -11.76 -27.36 6.30
C LEU A 552 -12.79 -28.48 6.45
N GLN A 553 -13.92 -28.23 7.12
CA GLN A 553 -14.98 -29.23 7.29
C GLN A 553 -15.61 -29.64 5.94
N LYS A 554 -15.92 -28.66 5.08
CA LYS A 554 -16.54 -28.90 3.77
C LYS A 554 -15.62 -29.67 2.82
N LYS A 555 -14.34 -29.29 2.71
CA LYS A 555 -13.37 -29.95 1.84
C LYS A 555 -12.95 -31.31 2.40
N SER A 556 -12.74 -31.44 3.72
CA SER A 556 -12.40 -32.73 4.33
C SER A 556 -13.56 -33.74 4.31
N GLY A 557 -14.81 -33.28 4.18
CA GLY A 557 -16.00 -34.12 4.32
C GLY A 557 -16.27 -34.54 5.77
N ILE A 558 -15.61 -33.92 6.74
CA ILE A 558 -15.69 -34.24 8.17
C ILE A 558 -16.39 -33.10 8.89
N ASP A 559 -17.66 -33.29 9.20
CA ASP A 559 -18.42 -32.39 10.06
C ASP A 559 -18.16 -32.76 11.53
N THR A 560 -17.23 -32.04 12.15
CA THR A 560 -16.78 -32.37 13.52
C THR A 560 -17.92 -32.27 14.53
N GLY A 561 -18.80 -31.29 14.39
CA GLY A 561 -19.94 -31.08 15.30
C GLY A 561 -20.93 -32.23 15.28
N LYS A 562 -21.28 -32.73 14.09
CA LYS A 562 -22.18 -33.89 13.95
C LYS A 562 -21.53 -35.17 14.48
N LEU A 563 -20.27 -35.41 14.15
CA LEU A 563 -19.56 -36.64 14.54
C LEU A 563 -19.34 -36.72 16.06
N ILE A 564 -18.95 -35.63 16.70
CA ILE A 564 -18.81 -35.56 18.17
C ILE A 564 -20.17 -35.83 18.85
N THR A 565 -21.25 -35.27 18.31
CA THR A 565 -22.61 -35.49 18.85
C THR A 565 -23.05 -36.95 18.70
N GLN A 566 -22.78 -37.57 17.55
CA GLN A 566 -23.08 -38.99 17.33
C GLN A 566 -22.25 -39.90 18.24
N LYS A 567 -20.96 -39.60 18.42
CA LYS A 567 -20.09 -40.35 19.33
C LYS A 567 -20.61 -40.28 20.78
N LYS A 568 -20.95 -39.08 21.26
CA LYS A 568 -21.55 -38.90 22.59
C LYS A 568 -22.87 -39.65 22.76
N LYS A 569 -23.70 -39.74 21.70
CA LYS A 569 -24.93 -40.54 21.71
C LYS A 569 -24.64 -42.04 21.83
N ARG A 570 -23.69 -42.57 21.05
CA ARG A 570 -23.27 -43.99 21.13
C ARG A 570 -22.71 -44.33 22.50
N GLU A 571 -21.80 -43.51 23.03
CA GLU A 571 -21.23 -43.72 24.37
C GLU A 571 -22.31 -43.69 25.46
N ALA A 572 -23.34 -42.85 25.32
CA ALA A 572 -24.46 -42.81 26.25
C ALA A 572 -25.35 -44.06 26.13
N GLU A 573 -25.55 -44.58 24.92
CA GLU A 573 -26.28 -45.82 24.67
C GLU A 573 -25.52 -47.05 25.21
N GLU A 574 -24.21 -47.14 24.96
CA GLU A 574 -23.33 -48.19 25.48
C GLU A 574 -23.31 -48.18 27.02
N LYS A 575 -23.20 -47.00 27.65
CA LYS A 575 -23.31 -46.89 29.12
C LYS A 575 -24.68 -47.32 29.64
N ARG A 576 -25.76 -47.07 28.89
CA ARG A 576 -27.11 -47.55 29.24
C ARG A 576 -27.23 -49.07 29.10
N GLN A 577 -26.65 -49.65 28.05
CA GLN A 577 -26.61 -51.10 27.84
C GLN A 577 -25.78 -51.80 28.90
N ALA A 578 -24.55 -51.33 29.16
CA ALA A 578 -23.67 -51.86 30.20
C ALA A 578 -24.33 -51.79 31.59
N LYS A 579 -25.02 -50.69 31.92
CA LYS A 579 -25.76 -50.58 33.19
C LYS A 579 -26.96 -51.54 33.24
N THR A 580 -27.58 -51.84 32.11
CA THR A 580 -28.69 -52.80 32.01
C THR A 580 -28.18 -54.24 32.18
N GLU A 581 -27.04 -54.57 31.57
CA GLU A 581 -26.36 -55.87 31.73
C GLU A 581 -25.82 -56.06 33.14
N GLU A 582 -25.20 -55.05 33.74
CA GLU A 582 -24.76 -55.08 35.15
C GLU A 582 -25.95 -55.32 36.09
N ASN A 583 -27.10 -54.69 35.84
CA ASN A 583 -28.31 -54.91 36.61
C ASN A 583 -28.90 -56.32 36.40
N LYS A 584 -28.80 -56.89 35.19
CA LYS A 584 -29.18 -58.29 34.92
C LYS A 584 -28.25 -59.27 35.63
N ALA A 585 -26.94 -59.07 35.54
CA ALA A 585 -25.93 -59.87 36.24
C ALA A 585 -26.10 -59.81 37.77
N LYS A 586 -26.39 -58.63 38.33
CA LYS A 586 -26.73 -58.50 39.77
C LYS A 586 -28.00 -59.27 40.14
N LYS A 587 -29.02 -59.28 39.28
CA LYS A 587 -30.26 -60.07 39.51
C LYS A 587 -29.99 -61.58 39.42
N GLU A 588 -29.17 -62.03 38.49
CA GLU A 588 -28.78 -63.44 38.34
C GLU A 588 -27.87 -63.91 39.49
N ALA A 589 -26.90 -63.09 39.90
CA ALA A 589 -26.09 -63.36 41.08
C ALA A 589 -26.95 -63.45 42.35
N LYS A 590 -27.98 -62.59 42.49
CA LYS A 590 -28.93 -62.66 43.61
C LYS A 590 -29.80 -63.92 43.55
N LYS A 591 -30.17 -64.40 42.35
CA LYS A 591 -30.85 -65.70 42.15
C LYS A 591 -29.94 -66.89 42.47
N LEU A 592 -28.66 -66.84 42.08
CA LEU A 592 -27.67 -67.88 42.39
C LEU A 592 -27.36 -67.95 43.90
N VAL A 593 -27.30 -66.80 44.57
CA VAL A 593 -27.16 -66.73 46.04
C VAL A 593 -28.40 -67.29 46.74
N ASN A 594 -29.61 -66.98 46.26
CA ASN A 594 -30.84 -67.60 46.78
C ASN A 594 -30.88 -69.12 46.51
N TRP A 595 -30.46 -69.58 45.33
CA TRP A 595 -30.38 -71.00 44.99
C TRP A 595 -29.34 -71.76 45.84
N ALA A 596 -28.21 -71.12 46.16
CA ALA A 596 -27.20 -71.66 47.07
C ALA A 596 -27.66 -71.69 48.54
N PHE A 597 -28.65 -70.87 48.91
CA PHE A 597 -29.26 -70.88 50.25
C PHE A 597 -30.35 -71.96 50.41
N GLU A 598 -30.90 -72.48 49.30
CA GLU A 598 -32.01 -73.47 49.31
C GLU A 598 -31.57 -74.92 49.09
N LYS A 599 -30.27 -75.22 48.95
CA LYS A 599 -29.79 -76.62 48.81
C LYS A 599 -29.15 -77.16 50.09
N SER A 600 -30.01 -77.44 51.06
CA SER A 600 -29.82 -78.47 52.08
C SER A 600 -31.13 -79.24 52.34
N SER A 601 -31.70 -79.87 51.31
CA SER A 601 -32.52 -81.09 51.39
C SER A 601 -32.76 -81.67 49.98
N GLU A 602 -33.15 -82.95 49.93
CA GLU A 602 -32.91 -83.97 48.90
C GLU A 602 -33.51 -83.83 47.47
N ALA A 603 -32.84 -84.58 46.56
CA ALA A 603 -33.25 -85.37 45.38
C ALA A 603 -34.41 -84.96 44.42
N GLY A 604 -34.12 -85.04 43.11
CA GLY A 604 -35.10 -85.26 42.02
C GLY A 604 -34.69 -84.71 40.63
N PHE A 605 -34.57 -85.58 39.63
CA PHE A 605 -34.58 -85.30 38.16
C PHE A 605 -36.01 -85.55 37.59
N PRO A 606 -36.39 -85.32 36.29
CA PRO A 606 -35.73 -84.72 35.10
C PRO A 606 -36.63 -83.73 34.29
N GLY A 607 -36.20 -83.26 33.10
CA GLY A 607 -37.12 -82.80 32.03
C GLY A 607 -36.53 -81.86 30.95
N ASP A 608 -36.40 -82.38 29.72
CA ASP A 608 -36.09 -81.68 28.45
C ASP A 608 -37.25 -80.79 27.96
N ASP A 609 -36.97 -79.67 27.27
CA ASP A 609 -37.46 -79.44 25.89
C ASP A 609 -37.02 -78.10 25.26
N LEU A 610 -36.78 -78.17 23.95
CA LEU A 610 -36.40 -77.11 23.00
C LEU A 610 -37.38 -75.92 22.93
N LYS A 611 -36.88 -74.71 22.59
CA LYS A 611 -37.22 -74.04 21.31
C LYS A 611 -36.58 -72.64 21.05
N THR A 612 -36.12 -72.53 19.81
CA THR A 612 -36.05 -71.35 18.91
C THR A 612 -35.04 -70.23 19.18
N GLN A 613 -33.91 -70.34 18.48
CA GLN A 613 -33.26 -69.21 17.84
C GLN A 613 -34.22 -68.59 16.80
N LYS A 614 -34.41 -67.27 16.89
CA LYS A 614 -34.86 -66.44 15.76
C LYS A 614 -33.85 -65.33 15.58
N SER A 615 -33.25 -65.36 14.40
CA SER A 615 -32.50 -64.27 13.79
C SER A 615 -33.34 -62.99 13.75
N SER A 616 -32.74 -61.89 14.17
CA SER A 616 -33.07 -60.56 13.65
C SER A 616 -31.82 -60.03 12.96
N THR A 617 -31.75 -60.32 11.66
CA THR A 617 -31.12 -59.49 10.63
C THR A 617 -31.37 -58.02 10.92
N ASN A 618 -30.31 -57.26 11.19
CA ASN A 618 -30.31 -55.83 10.93
C ASN A 618 -29.56 -55.64 9.62
N GLY A 619 -30.30 -55.18 8.62
CA GLY A 619 -29.80 -54.89 7.30
C GLY A 619 -28.71 -53.83 7.36
N ASP A 620 -27.60 -54.15 6.72
CA ASP A 620 -26.65 -53.19 6.21
C ASP A 620 -27.38 -52.31 5.19
N GLY A 621 -27.99 -51.24 5.69
CA GLY A 621 -28.45 -50.12 4.89
C GLY A 621 -27.22 -49.33 4.45
N GLU A 622 -26.94 -49.39 3.16
CA GLU A 622 -25.99 -48.55 2.44
C GLU A 622 -26.06 -47.08 2.91
N MET A 623 -24.96 -46.59 3.48
CA MET A 623 -24.76 -45.16 3.74
C MET A 623 -23.26 -44.85 3.59
N GLY A 624 -22.93 -44.02 2.60
CA GLY A 624 -21.60 -43.84 2.02
C GLY A 624 -20.41 -43.62 2.99
N SER A 625 -19.34 -44.38 2.73
CA SER A 625 -17.92 -43.99 2.72
C SER A 625 -17.50 -42.75 3.53
N SER A 626 -17.24 -42.88 4.84
CA SER A 626 -16.46 -41.88 5.60
C SER A 626 -15.49 -42.50 6.62
N HIS A 627 -15.14 -43.79 6.48
CA HIS A 627 -14.53 -44.56 7.57
C HIS A 627 -13.06 -44.92 7.45
N ASN A 628 -12.22 -44.16 6.73
CA ASN A 628 -10.79 -44.49 6.70
C ASN A 628 -9.83 -43.30 6.77
N LYS A 629 -10.24 -42.16 7.35
CA LYS A 629 -9.37 -41.00 7.55
C LYS A 629 -8.83 -40.99 8.98
N HIS A 630 -7.52 -41.07 9.14
CA HIS A 630 -6.86 -41.18 10.45
C HIS A 630 -5.94 -39.98 10.74
N THR A 631 -5.50 -39.24 9.73
CA THR A 631 -4.60 -38.09 9.90
C THR A 631 -5.09 -36.82 9.20
N LEU A 632 -4.96 -35.67 9.87
CA LEU A 632 -5.11 -34.33 9.33
C LEU A 632 -3.76 -33.58 9.42
N ILE A 633 -3.26 -33.09 8.31
CA ILE A 633 -2.06 -32.26 8.23
C ILE A 633 -2.49 -30.85 7.81
N LEU A 634 -2.22 -29.86 8.65
CA LEU A 634 -2.44 -28.45 8.33
C LEU A 634 -1.12 -27.85 7.84
N ASP A 635 -1.12 -27.40 6.59
CA ASP A 635 -0.01 -26.67 5.99
C ASP A 635 -0.16 -25.17 6.27
N LEU A 636 0.73 -24.66 7.14
CA LEU A 636 0.83 -23.26 7.55
C LEU A 636 2.02 -22.55 6.88
N SER A 637 2.51 -23.04 5.73
CA SER A 637 3.54 -22.39 4.92
C SER A 637 3.23 -20.95 4.53
N THR A 638 1.96 -20.59 4.44
CA THR A 638 1.50 -19.23 4.12
C THR A 638 1.26 -18.35 5.35
N ALA A 639 1.48 -18.86 6.57
CA ALA A 639 1.26 -18.12 7.81
C ALA A 639 2.41 -17.12 8.06
N SER A 640 2.08 -15.82 8.05
CA SER A 640 3.05 -14.74 8.33
C SER A 640 3.04 -14.30 9.80
N PHE A 641 1.91 -14.48 10.49
CA PHE A 641 1.69 -14.11 11.89
C PHE A 641 0.55 -14.95 12.49
N VAL A 642 0.41 -14.92 13.81
CA VAL A 642 -0.67 -15.59 14.54
C VAL A 642 -1.32 -14.61 15.52
N ASP A 643 -2.65 -14.51 15.51
CA ASP A 643 -3.41 -13.76 16.49
C ASP A 643 -4.13 -14.67 17.51
N THR A 644 -4.80 -14.06 18.49
CA THR A 644 -5.48 -14.78 19.59
C THR A 644 -6.65 -15.65 19.10
N VAL A 645 -7.35 -15.22 18.05
CA VAL A 645 -8.47 -15.98 17.47
C VAL A 645 -7.92 -17.20 16.72
N THR A 646 -6.86 -17.02 15.94
CA THR A 646 -6.13 -18.10 15.25
C THR A 646 -5.67 -19.18 16.22
N LEU A 647 -5.07 -18.78 17.35
CA LEU A 647 -4.67 -19.70 18.41
C LEU A 647 -5.85 -20.50 18.96
N LYS A 648 -6.98 -19.84 19.24
CA LYS A 648 -8.19 -20.48 19.74
C LYS A 648 -8.77 -21.44 18.71
N THR A 649 -8.84 -21.04 17.44
CA THR A 649 -9.32 -21.86 16.34
C THR A 649 -8.43 -23.08 16.13
N LEU A 650 -7.10 -22.94 16.12
CA LEU A 650 -6.18 -24.07 16.04
C LEU A 650 -6.35 -25.03 17.22
N ARG A 651 -6.45 -24.52 18.46
CA ARG A 651 -6.69 -25.37 19.63
C ARG A 651 -8.01 -26.14 19.52
N ASN A 652 -9.07 -25.49 19.02
CA ASN A 652 -10.35 -26.14 18.79
C ASN A 652 -10.24 -27.22 17.71
N ILE A 653 -9.56 -26.96 16.59
CA ILE A 653 -9.31 -27.98 15.56
C ILE A 653 -8.56 -29.18 16.14
N PHE A 654 -7.47 -28.95 16.88
CA PHE A 654 -6.73 -30.03 17.53
C PHE A 654 -7.59 -30.83 18.51
N LYS A 655 -8.44 -30.16 19.28
CA LYS A 655 -9.33 -30.81 20.24
C LYS A 655 -10.43 -31.61 19.53
N ASP A 656 -11.13 -31.00 18.58
CA ASP A 656 -12.30 -31.58 17.92
C ASP A 656 -11.91 -32.80 17.07
N PHE A 657 -10.82 -32.71 16.30
CA PHE A 657 -10.33 -33.84 15.50
C PHE A 657 -9.77 -34.96 16.39
N LYS A 658 -9.11 -34.63 17.51
CA LYS A 658 -8.68 -35.63 18.51
C LYS A 658 -9.86 -36.35 19.17
N GLU A 659 -10.95 -35.65 19.46
CA GLU A 659 -12.19 -36.26 19.97
C GLU A 659 -12.80 -37.27 18.98
N ILE A 660 -12.61 -37.07 17.68
CA ILE A 660 -13.09 -37.96 16.60
C ILE A 660 -12.11 -39.13 16.33
N GLY A 661 -10.88 -39.06 16.86
CA GLY A 661 -9.85 -40.08 16.67
C GLY A 661 -8.94 -39.83 15.47
N ILE A 662 -8.90 -38.59 14.97
CA ILE A 662 -8.01 -38.16 13.87
C ILE A 662 -6.82 -37.43 14.47
N ALA A 663 -5.60 -37.87 14.14
CA ALA A 663 -4.37 -37.21 14.57
C ALA A 663 -4.13 -35.94 13.74
N THR A 664 -3.90 -34.80 14.39
CA THR A 664 -3.64 -33.51 13.72
C THR A 664 -2.17 -33.11 13.82
N TYR A 665 -1.57 -32.69 12.71
CA TYR A 665 -0.18 -32.21 12.62
C TYR A 665 -0.11 -30.83 11.97
N LEU A 666 0.89 -30.03 12.37
CA LEU A 666 1.21 -28.75 11.75
C LEU A 666 2.47 -28.88 10.89
N THR A 667 2.45 -28.26 9.71
CA THR A 667 3.58 -28.28 8.77
C THR A 667 3.90 -26.89 8.24
N GLY A 668 5.13 -26.67 7.81
CA GLY A 668 5.51 -25.51 7.01
C GLY A 668 5.53 -24.18 7.75
N CYS A 669 5.44 -24.14 9.08
CA CYS A 669 5.52 -22.89 9.84
C CYS A 669 6.85 -22.15 9.55
N GLN A 670 6.84 -21.18 8.62
CA GLN A 670 8.06 -20.51 8.18
C GLN A 670 8.64 -19.62 9.29
N GLY A 671 9.96 -19.75 9.48
CA GLY A 671 10.79 -18.88 10.32
C GLY A 671 10.72 -19.18 11.81
N GLU A 672 11.83 -19.69 12.35
CA GLU A 672 12.07 -19.90 13.80
C GLU A 672 11.80 -18.64 14.67
N PHE A 673 11.71 -17.45 14.07
CA PHE A 673 11.57 -16.16 14.75
C PHE A 673 10.18 -15.53 14.73
N CYS A 674 9.17 -16.12 14.07
CA CYS A 674 7.86 -15.46 13.95
C CYS A 674 6.71 -16.36 14.42
N VAL A 675 6.35 -17.41 13.69
CA VAL A 675 5.11 -18.15 13.97
C VAL A 675 5.27 -19.19 15.08
N VAL A 676 6.32 -20.02 15.03
CA VAL A 676 6.57 -21.07 16.05
C VAL A 676 6.84 -20.46 17.43
N GLU A 677 7.58 -19.34 17.46
CA GLU A 677 7.84 -18.59 18.69
C GLU A 677 6.56 -17.92 19.22
N GLN A 678 5.73 -17.31 18.37
CA GLN A 678 4.43 -16.76 18.76
C GLN A 678 3.51 -17.84 19.35
N LEU A 679 3.44 -19.02 18.73
CA LEU A 679 2.70 -20.17 19.26
C LEU A 679 3.23 -20.59 20.64
N SER A 680 4.56 -20.64 20.80
CA SER A 680 5.20 -21.03 22.05
C SER A 680 4.95 -20.01 23.17
N ILE A 681 5.16 -18.71 22.91
CA ILE A 681 4.90 -17.61 23.85
C ILE A 681 3.44 -17.56 24.26
N ALA A 682 2.52 -17.83 23.33
CA ALA A 682 1.09 -17.85 23.60
C ALA A 682 0.59 -19.14 24.28
N GLY A 683 1.50 -20.05 24.64
CA GLY A 683 1.18 -21.32 25.32
C GLY A 683 0.34 -22.26 24.46
N PHE A 684 0.52 -22.24 23.13
CA PHE A 684 -0.18 -23.16 22.22
C PHE A 684 0.21 -24.61 22.51
N PHE A 685 1.51 -24.85 22.70
CA PHE A 685 2.04 -26.16 23.04
C PHE A 685 1.82 -26.45 24.53
N CYS A 686 1.12 -27.54 24.80
CA CYS A 686 0.79 -28.02 26.15
C CYS A 686 0.76 -29.55 26.14
N GLU A 687 0.46 -30.19 27.26
CA GLU A 687 0.41 -31.66 27.33
C GLU A 687 -0.58 -32.27 26.31
N SER A 688 -1.65 -31.56 25.95
CA SER A 688 -2.62 -32.05 24.96
C SER A 688 -2.17 -31.87 23.50
N ILE A 689 -1.28 -30.91 23.23
CA ILE A 689 -0.72 -30.56 21.92
C ILE A 689 0.82 -30.44 22.05
N PRO A 690 1.55 -31.57 21.96
CA PRO A 690 3.00 -31.56 22.13
C PRO A 690 3.70 -30.91 20.94
N LYS A 691 4.86 -30.28 21.16
CA LYS A 691 5.67 -29.69 20.07
C LYS A 691 6.13 -30.73 19.03
N SER A 692 6.07 -32.02 19.34
CA SER A 692 6.34 -33.11 18.40
C SER A 692 5.32 -33.23 17.26
N CYS A 693 4.16 -32.56 17.35
CA CYS A 693 3.18 -32.52 16.26
C CYS A 693 3.52 -31.52 15.15
N LEU A 694 4.64 -30.80 15.27
CA LEU A 694 5.11 -29.81 14.32
C LEU A 694 6.25 -30.38 13.47
N PHE A 695 6.15 -30.22 12.16
CA PHE A 695 7.12 -30.67 11.17
C PHE A 695 7.53 -29.53 10.25
N ALA A 696 8.79 -29.54 9.81
CA ALA A 696 9.30 -28.54 8.88
C ALA A 696 8.70 -28.70 7.46
N THR A 697 8.52 -29.95 7.01
CA THR A 697 7.97 -30.26 5.68
C THR A 697 6.70 -31.09 5.78
N VAL A 698 5.83 -30.96 4.77
CA VAL A 698 4.64 -31.81 4.63
C VAL A 698 5.03 -33.28 4.49
N HIS A 699 6.11 -33.56 3.76
CA HIS A 699 6.57 -34.93 3.52
C HIS A 699 6.98 -35.64 4.82
N ASP A 700 7.73 -34.97 5.71
CA ASP A 700 8.13 -35.53 7.00
C ASP A 700 6.89 -35.87 7.87
N ALA A 701 5.88 -35.00 7.88
CA ALA A 701 4.62 -35.26 8.61
C ALA A 701 3.84 -36.44 8.04
N VAL A 702 3.76 -36.57 6.71
CA VAL A 702 3.10 -37.69 6.04
C VAL A 702 3.82 -39.01 6.37
N LEU A 703 5.14 -39.07 6.21
CA LEU A 703 5.92 -40.27 6.53
C LEU A 703 5.79 -40.67 8.00
N HIS A 704 5.81 -39.69 8.91
CA HIS A 704 5.55 -39.94 10.32
C HIS A 704 4.14 -40.52 10.55
N SER A 705 3.12 -39.95 9.92
CA SER A 705 1.74 -40.42 10.09
C SER A 705 1.52 -41.85 9.59
N LEU A 706 2.12 -42.21 8.44
CA LEU A 706 2.02 -43.56 7.86
C LEU A 706 2.75 -44.59 8.72
N ARG A 707 3.93 -44.22 9.27
CA ARG A 707 4.66 -45.08 10.22
C ARG A 707 3.88 -45.36 11.50
N VAL A 708 3.19 -44.36 12.04
CA VAL A 708 2.41 -44.51 13.29
C VAL A 708 1.20 -45.43 13.11
N HIS A 709 0.56 -45.41 11.94
CA HIS A 709 -0.67 -46.18 11.68
C HIS A 709 -0.41 -47.56 11.04
N GLY A 710 0.83 -47.90 10.72
CA GLY A 710 1.22 -49.23 10.25
C GLY A 710 1.03 -49.47 8.74
N ASP A 711 0.74 -48.42 7.96
CA ASP A 711 0.56 -48.47 6.49
C ASP A 711 1.90 -48.59 5.75
N LYS A 712 2.60 -49.71 5.97
CA LYS A 712 3.92 -49.97 5.38
C LYS A 712 3.86 -50.20 3.85
N ASP A 713 2.74 -50.68 3.32
CA ASP A 713 2.60 -51.00 1.89
C ASP A 713 2.62 -49.76 0.97
N ILE A 714 2.19 -48.59 1.49
CA ILE A 714 2.26 -47.31 0.77
C ILE A 714 3.70 -46.77 0.75
N ILE A 715 4.48 -47.07 1.80
CA ILE A 715 5.90 -46.70 1.91
C ILE A 715 6.78 -47.60 1.01
N LEU A 716 6.35 -48.84 0.74
CA LEU A 716 7.08 -49.83 -0.05
C LEU A 716 6.96 -49.65 -1.58
N TYR A 717 5.91 -49.00 -2.09
CA TYR A 717 5.82 -48.65 -3.52
C TYR A 717 6.92 -47.66 -3.97
N ASP A 718 7.48 -46.87 -3.05
CA ASP A 718 8.57 -45.93 -3.33
C ASP A 718 9.96 -46.61 -3.36
N TYR A 719 10.18 -47.68 -2.58
CA TYR A 719 11.48 -48.35 -2.51
C TYR A 719 11.74 -49.32 -3.69
N VAL A 720 10.69 -49.92 -4.28
CA VAL A 720 10.84 -50.98 -5.29
C VAL A 720 11.12 -50.43 -6.70
N SER A 721 10.67 -49.21 -7.04
CA SER A 721 11.01 -48.61 -8.36
C SER A 721 12.46 -48.15 -8.47
N CYS A 722 13.13 -47.82 -7.36
CA CYS A 722 14.55 -47.43 -7.38
C CYS A 722 15.52 -48.62 -7.40
N HIS A 723 15.13 -49.79 -6.90
CA HIS A 723 16.07 -50.92 -6.72
C HIS A 723 16.13 -51.91 -7.90
N SER A 724 15.26 -51.78 -8.91
CA SER A 724 15.24 -52.69 -10.07
C SER A 724 16.42 -52.49 -11.06
N SER A 725 17.24 -51.45 -10.89
CA SER A 725 18.28 -51.06 -11.85
C SER A 725 19.74 -51.27 -11.42
N MET A 726 20.05 -51.95 -10.31
CA MET A 726 21.45 -52.20 -9.91
C MET A 726 21.84 -53.69 -9.88
N LEU A 727 22.80 -54.05 -10.76
CA LEU A 727 23.65 -55.25 -10.69
C LEU A 727 24.55 -55.22 -9.43
N PRO A 728 25.02 -56.37 -8.91
CA PRO A 728 25.59 -56.44 -7.56
C PRO A 728 27.05 -55.95 -7.53
N PHE A 729 27.35 -55.02 -6.63
CA PHE A 729 28.71 -54.57 -6.35
C PHE A 729 29.30 -55.25 -5.11
N VAL A 730 30.52 -55.77 -5.32
CA VAL A 730 31.41 -56.41 -4.36
C VAL A 730 31.88 -55.40 -3.30
N VAL A 731 31.83 -55.80 -2.04
CA VAL A 731 32.30 -55.04 -0.88
C VAL A 731 33.84 -55.05 -0.84
N LEU A 732 34.47 -53.88 -0.92
CA LEU A 732 35.86 -53.68 -0.50
C LEU A 732 35.90 -52.71 0.68
N GLN A 733 36.27 -53.28 1.83
CA GLN A 733 36.45 -52.65 3.12
C GLN A 733 37.83 -51.99 3.15
N SER A 734 37.90 -50.67 3.41
CA SER A 734 39.18 -49.97 3.62
C SER A 734 39.32 -49.55 5.09
N THR A 735 40.45 -49.93 5.66
CA THR A 735 40.94 -49.56 7.00
C THR A 735 41.57 -48.16 7.00
N PRO A 736 41.64 -47.47 8.16
CA PRO A 736 42.25 -46.15 8.25
C PRO A 736 43.72 -46.25 8.66
N ASN A 737 44.62 -45.49 8.02
CA ASN A 737 45.88 -45.08 8.65
C ASN A 737 46.55 -43.85 8.01
N GLN A 738 46.90 -42.92 8.92
CA GLN A 738 48.12 -42.11 9.04
C GLN A 738 48.42 -40.93 8.09
N LEU A 739 48.46 -39.75 8.74
CA LEU A 739 49.56 -38.74 8.76
C LEU A 739 50.28 -38.42 7.44
N ILE A 740 50.19 -37.18 6.96
CA ILE A 740 51.07 -36.02 7.30
C ILE A 740 50.28 -34.73 7.03
#